data_AF-A0A5C7I121-F1
#
_entry.id   AF-A0A5C7I121-F1
#
_cell.length_a   1.000
_cell.length_b   1.000
_cell.length_c   1.000
_cell.angle_alpha   90.00
_cell.angle_beta   90.00
_cell.angle_gamma   90.00
#
_symmetry.space_group_name_H-M   'P 1'
#
loop_
_entity.id
_entity.type
_entity.pdbx_description
1 polymer ?
#
loop_
_entity_poly.entity_id
_entity_poly.type
_entity_poly.pdbx_seq_one_letter_code
_entity_poly.pdbx_strand_id
1 'polypeptide(L)'
;MFKIISGTSMSCPHVSGLAAFLKSVHRDWSPAAIKSALMTTAYTLNNKKSPIGDVDSSNSTGPFAYGSGHVDPERAADPGLIYDITAVDYLKYICSLNYTSAEIALFTWGNFTCLPNTAIQGGELNYPSFAVNFKGGVQNGSLEYKRTVTNVGSPTSSYALQVEVPNGVSVIVKPKILSFNKLGQKLSYKVTFVGKSKRSSDSSFGSLTWVSGKFKVRSHIAVTWQDMMFRKILLFLVLVTTTYIGAAMAKNTYIIHMDKTKLAAKLFHEVDSMQTYQAVIDSINEMSLQKVDGDQQQETMPAELLYAYETAISGFSAKLSTKQLQILKKVDGFLSATPDQLLQLHTTNSQQFLGLKNGKGLLSASNLASDVIIGIIDTGIWPEHVSFQDTGLSAVPSRWKGVCEKGTKFSKSNCNKKLIGARAFFKAYEANHGRINETNEFKSARDQNGHGTHTASTAAGSLVANASFLGLAKGLARGTSYTSRIAVYKVCWRPGCSTIDMLAAIDKAVQDGVDVLSISIGSRLLPFHSDPVAIGTFWAIKSGIFVSNSAGNSGPFSSSVSKTAPWMMTVAASYTDRTFPAIIKLGNGKVVEGISLYSGDALTKPVPVAYLESAGSAASKFCLNGTLDETLVKGKIVVCDGASGNRYEKSYNVKQAKGVGMILVNPKFKGEELTADPHILPAAGVGYTTGKYVIQYASTAKKPTVSIIFKGTVFGRTAPVIAAFSSRGPNLVDPDVIKPDVTAPGVNILAAWPPIVSPTRHPADTRSVLFNIVSGTSMSCPHVSGIAALLKSVHRDWSPAAIKSALMTTAYTLNNKKSPISDVASGNSAGPFAYGSGHVDPERAVDPGLIYDITEEDYLKHLCSLNYTSSEIALFTDGTFTCPKNAAIQAGDLNYPSFAFNFKGGVQNGSLEYKRTVTNVGIPVSSYAVQLEVPKGVSVIVKPKILSFNKLGQKLSYKVTVVGKSKTSSNSSFGSLTWISGKFRVRSPIAQAVIDSINEMSLQGDDQEQKAELLSAYETSISGFAAKLSTKQLQSLEKVDGFLSATPDQLLQLHTTIDFPSSFLAYKLVKYAGYLVVLTQICWLQLTKLFKMESTCCQSLWDPALYLLTEIFYQ
;
A
#
# COMPACT_ATOMS: atom_id res chain seq x y z
N MET A 1 -26.66 -15.72 5.37
CA MET A 1 -26.26 -14.29 5.44
C MET A 1 -25.57 -13.93 4.13
N PHE A 2 -26.18 -13.09 3.29
CA PHE A 2 -25.59 -12.67 2.01
C PHE A 2 -24.61 -11.50 2.24
N LYS A 3 -23.42 -11.57 1.63
CA LYS A 3 -22.37 -10.55 1.75
C LYS A 3 -22.52 -9.54 0.61
N ILE A 4 -22.72 -8.27 0.94
CA ILE A 4 -22.71 -7.18 -0.05
C ILE A 4 -21.26 -6.91 -0.43
N ILE A 5 -20.94 -7.03 -1.72
CA ILE A 5 -19.62 -6.77 -2.30
C ILE A 5 -19.82 -5.68 -3.37
N SER A 6 -18.90 -4.73 -3.46
CA SER A 6 -18.93 -3.64 -4.45
C SER A 6 -17.71 -3.68 -5.36
N GLY A 7 -17.89 -3.40 -6.65
CA GLY A 7 -16.84 -3.36 -7.67
C GLY A 7 -17.47 -3.48 -9.05
N THR A 8 -16.76 -3.14 -10.12
CA THR A 8 -17.26 -3.30 -11.51
C THR A 8 -17.52 -4.77 -11.86
N SER A 9 -16.83 -5.71 -11.22
CA SER A 9 -17.14 -7.15 -11.31
C SER A 9 -18.51 -7.51 -10.72
N MET A 10 -19.05 -6.69 -9.82
CA MET A 10 -20.36 -6.89 -9.19
C MET A 10 -21.51 -6.22 -9.97
N SER A 11 -21.23 -5.26 -10.87
CA SER A 11 -22.24 -4.70 -11.76
C SER A 11 -22.55 -5.62 -12.94
N CYS A 12 -21.58 -6.42 -13.38
CA CYS A 12 -21.76 -7.36 -14.49
C CYS A 12 -22.93 -8.36 -14.25
N PRO A 13 -23.04 -9.07 -13.11
CA PRO A 13 -24.17 -9.95 -12.84
C PRO A 13 -25.54 -9.26 -12.85
N HIS A 14 -25.63 -8.00 -12.39
CA HIS A 14 -26.89 -7.25 -12.39
C HIS A 14 -27.34 -6.91 -13.82
N VAL A 15 -26.42 -6.47 -14.67
CA VAL A 15 -26.71 -6.17 -16.07
C VAL A 15 -26.99 -7.46 -16.86
N SER A 16 -26.27 -8.56 -16.57
CA SER A 16 -26.54 -9.88 -17.15
C SER A 16 -27.92 -10.40 -16.75
N GLY A 17 -28.31 -10.28 -15.48
CA GLY A 17 -29.64 -10.64 -15.01
C GLY A 17 -30.74 -9.80 -15.67
N LEU A 18 -30.49 -8.49 -15.85
CA LEU A 18 -31.42 -7.62 -16.55
C LEU A 18 -31.51 -7.94 -18.06
N ALA A 19 -30.39 -8.24 -18.71
CA ALA A 19 -30.39 -8.68 -20.10
C ALA A 19 -31.17 -9.99 -20.29
N ALA A 20 -31.05 -10.93 -19.33
CA ALA A 20 -31.84 -12.16 -19.31
C ALA A 20 -33.34 -11.87 -19.11
N PHE A 21 -33.69 -10.94 -18.21
CA PHE A 21 -35.07 -10.48 -18.04
C PHE A 21 -35.62 -9.89 -19.35
N LEU A 22 -34.90 -8.98 -20.00
CA LEU A 22 -35.32 -8.40 -21.28
C LEU A 22 -35.45 -9.45 -22.37
N LYS A 23 -34.56 -10.45 -22.42
CA LYS A 23 -34.69 -11.58 -23.36
C LYS A 23 -35.92 -12.44 -23.07
N SER A 24 -36.36 -12.53 -21.81
CA SER A 24 -37.57 -13.28 -21.44
C SER A 24 -38.85 -12.57 -21.89
N VAL A 25 -38.86 -11.22 -21.81
CA VAL A 25 -39.98 -10.37 -22.24
C VAL A 25 -40.01 -10.26 -23.76
N HIS A 26 -38.85 -10.06 -24.39
CA HIS A 26 -38.68 -9.89 -25.84
C HIS A 26 -37.84 -11.04 -26.40
N ARG A 27 -38.49 -12.19 -26.61
CA ARG A 27 -37.82 -13.43 -27.03
C ARG A 27 -37.16 -13.32 -28.40
N ASP A 28 -37.72 -12.48 -29.26
CA ASP A 28 -37.30 -12.19 -30.62
C ASP A 28 -36.17 -11.15 -30.71
N TRP A 29 -35.89 -10.40 -29.64
CA TRP A 29 -34.80 -9.42 -29.65
C TRP A 29 -33.43 -10.08 -29.72
N SER A 30 -32.57 -9.53 -30.57
CA SER A 30 -31.16 -9.89 -30.63
C SER A 30 -30.42 -9.44 -29.36
N PRO A 31 -29.25 -10.01 -29.03
CA PRO A 31 -28.40 -9.49 -27.96
C PRO A 31 -28.03 -8.01 -28.17
N ALA A 32 -27.89 -7.56 -29.42
CA ALA A 32 -27.61 -6.16 -29.75
C ALA A 32 -28.81 -5.25 -29.48
N ALA A 33 -30.03 -5.71 -29.78
CA ALA A 33 -31.27 -5.00 -29.45
C ALA A 33 -31.45 -4.84 -27.94
N ILE A 34 -31.22 -5.91 -27.17
CA ILE A 34 -31.25 -5.86 -25.69
C ILE A 34 -30.20 -4.89 -25.16
N LYS A 35 -28.97 -4.98 -25.67
CA LYS A 35 -27.89 -4.04 -25.32
C LYS A 35 -28.27 -2.60 -25.64
N SER A 36 -28.88 -2.37 -26.80
CA SER A 36 -29.37 -1.06 -27.22
C SER A 36 -30.44 -0.52 -26.28
N ALA A 37 -31.42 -1.34 -25.92
CA ALA A 37 -32.47 -0.93 -24.99
C ALA A 37 -31.86 -0.50 -23.65
N LEU A 38 -30.96 -1.30 -23.09
CA LEU A 38 -30.24 -0.98 -21.85
C LEU A 38 -29.44 0.31 -21.92
N MET A 39 -28.75 0.55 -23.03
CA MET A 39 -27.91 1.74 -23.21
C MET A 39 -28.74 3.00 -23.43
N THR A 40 -29.78 2.94 -24.26
CA THR A 40 -30.49 4.13 -24.73
C THR A 40 -31.51 4.68 -23.74
N THR A 41 -31.92 3.86 -22.77
CA THR A 41 -32.90 4.23 -21.74
C THR A 41 -32.27 4.56 -20.40
N ALA A 42 -30.99 4.22 -20.21
CA ALA A 42 -30.24 4.49 -18.99
C ALA A 42 -30.33 5.97 -18.57
N TYR A 43 -30.51 6.20 -17.28
CA TYR A 43 -30.53 7.54 -16.71
C TYR A 43 -29.12 8.05 -16.46
N THR A 44 -28.90 9.31 -16.85
CA THR A 44 -27.65 10.05 -16.62
C THR A 44 -27.74 11.00 -15.45
N LEU A 45 -28.91 11.07 -14.82
CA LEU A 45 -29.16 11.90 -13.65
C LEU A 45 -29.32 10.99 -12.43
N ASN A 46 -28.82 11.45 -11.31
CA ASN A 46 -29.08 10.83 -10.02
C ASN A 46 -30.49 11.21 -9.53
N ASN A 47 -30.86 10.68 -8.36
CA ASN A 47 -32.19 10.90 -7.77
C ASN A 47 -32.50 12.39 -7.43
N LYS A 48 -31.48 13.27 -7.43
CA LYS A 48 -31.62 14.73 -7.25
C LYS A 48 -31.76 15.49 -8.58
N LYS A 49 -31.91 14.78 -9.71
CA LYS A 49 -31.92 15.34 -11.07
C LYS A 49 -30.61 16.04 -11.47
N SER A 50 -29.50 15.76 -10.78
CA SER A 50 -28.17 16.22 -11.16
C SER A 50 -27.44 15.15 -11.99
N PRO A 51 -26.52 15.51 -12.90
CA PRO A 51 -25.69 14.52 -13.60
C PRO A 51 -25.04 13.52 -12.64
N ILE A 52 -24.91 12.27 -13.08
CA ILE A 52 -24.14 11.26 -12.34
C ILE A 52 -22.71 11.79 -12.19
N GLY A 53 -22.32 12.05 -10.94
CA GLY A 53 -21.00 12.55 -10.59
C GLY A 53 -20.03 11.42 -10.31
N ASP A 54 -18.74 11.70 -10.45
CA ASP A 54 -17.71 10.92 -9.77
C ASP A 54 -17.80 11.28 -8.28
N VAL A 55 -17.57 10.30 -7.42
CA VAL A 55 -17.51 10.54 -5.97
C VAL A 55 -16.34 11.49 -5.63
N ASP A 56 -15.34 11.58 -6.52
CA ASP A 56 -14.11 12.35 -6.34
C ASP A 56 -14.03 13.68 -7.12
N SER A 57 -15.06 14.10 -7.88
CA SER A 57 -15.01 15.35 -8.68
C SER A 57 -16.21 16.27 -8.43
N SER A 58 -15.95 17.57 -8.22
CA SER A 58 -17.00 18.60 -8.12
C SER A 58 -17.69 18.94 -9.46
N ASN A 59 -17.18 18.41 -10.58
CA ASN A 59 -17.73 18.62 -11.93
C ASN A 59 -18.52 17.40 -12.42
N SER A 60 -19.47 17.63 -13.32
CA SER A 60 -20.20 16.56 -14.01
C SER A 60 -19.22 15.63 -14.75
N THR A 61 -19.34 14.32 -14.55
CA THR A 61 -18.58 13.34 -15.35
C THR A 61 -19.19 13.16 -16.72
N GLY A 62 -18.37 12.76 -17.70
CA GLY A 62 -18.83 12.40 -19.04
C GLY A 62 -19.11 10.90 -19.20
N PRO A 63 -19.68 10.48 -20.33
CA PRO A 63 -19.92 9.08 -20.69
C PRO A 63 -18.70 8.14 -20.58
N PHE A 64 -17.47 8.65 -20.57
CA PHE A 64 -16.28 7.84 -20.32
C PHE A 64 -16.17 7.30 -18.88
N ALA A 65 -16.85 7.92 -17.91
CA ALA A 65 -16.87 7.47 -16.52
C ALA A 65 -18.08 6.58 -16.21
N TYR A 66 -19.29 6.98 -16.64
CA TYR A 66 -20.53 6.26 -16.32
C TYR A 66 -21.07 5.38 -17.47
N GLY A 67 -20.36 5.30 -18.60
CA GLY A 67 -20.86 4.62 -19.80
C GLY A 67 -22.10 5.31 -20.36
N SER A 68 -23.21 4.58 -20.51
CA SER A 68 -24.48 5.16 -20.96
C SER A 68 -25.34 5.72 -19.82
N GLY A 69 -24.93 5.51 -18.57
CA GLY A 69 -25.67 5.85 -17.36
C GLY A 69 -26.02 4.61 -16.56
N HIS A 70 -26.90 4.78 -15.58
CA HIS A 70 -27.38 3.69 -14.76
C HIS A 70 -28.61 3.07 -15.45
N VAL A 71 -28.62 1.74 -15.59
CA VAL A 71 -29.62 0.99 -16.36
C VAL A 71 -31.03 1.16 -15.79
N ASP A 72 -32.01 1.31 -16.66
CA ASP A 72 -33.42 1.44 -16.31
C ASP A 72 -34.19 0.22 -16.83
N PRO A 73 -34.49 -0.78 -15.97
CA PRO A 73 -35.16 -2.00 -16.38
C PRO A 73 -36.51 -1.78 -17.04
N GLU A 74 -37.32 -0.87 -16.50
CA GLU A 74 -38.69 -0.63 -16.96
C GLU A 74 -38.68 0.04 -18.32
N ARG A 75 -37.84 1.08 -18.48
CA ARG A 75 -37.72 1.75 -19.77
C ARG A 75 -37.01 0.87 -20.79
N ALA A 76 -36.04 0.05 -20.39
CA ALA A 76 -35.41 -0.90 -21.31
C ALA A 76 -36.35 -2.02 -21.76
N ALA A 77 -37.39 -2.35 -20.97
CA ALA A 77 -38.43 -3.29 -21.39
C ALA A 77 -39.42 -2.67 -22.40
N ASP A 78 -39.53 -1.35 -22.49
CA ASP A 78 -40.33 -0.67 -23.52
C ASP A 78 -39.60 0.61 -24.00
N PRO A 79 -38.51 0.46 -24.77
CA PRO A 79 -37.62 1.57 -25.10
C PRO A 79 -38.21 2.45 -26.22
N GLY A 80 -39.23 1.97 -26.94
CA GLY A 80 -39.78 2.62 -28.12
C GLY A 80 -38.95 2.38 -29.39
N LEU A 81 -37.65 2.66 -29.36
CA LEU A 81 -36.73 2.38 -30.46
C LEU A 81 -35.52 1.58 -29.99
N ILE A 82 -35.05 0.67 -30.85
CA ILE A 82 -33.81 -0.08 -30.65
C ILE A 82 -32.89 0.03 -31.87
N TYR A 83 -31.59 -0.02 -31.60
CA TYR A 83 -30.53 -0.22 -32.58
C TYR A 83 -30.20 -1.70 -32.61
N ASP A 84 -30.09 -2.27 -33.80
CA ASP A 84 -29.75 -3.67 -33.99
C ASP A 84 -28.49 -3.80 -34.85
N ILE A 85 -27.68 -4.79 -34.52
CA ILE A 85 -26.39 -5.09 -35.16
C ILE A 85 -26.29 -6.60 -35.27
N THR A 86 -26.01 -7.10 -36.47
CA THR A 86 -25.82 -8.53 -36.71
C THR A 86 -24.36 -8.92 -36.52
N ALA A 87 -24.08 -10.22 -36.35
CA ALA A 87 -22.72 -10.75 -36.36
C ALA A 87 -21.97 -10.35 -37.66
N VAL A 88 -22.67 -10.36 -38.81
CA VAL A 88 -22.10 -9.97 -40.10
C VAL A 88 -21.63 -8.51 -40.11
N ASP A 89 -22.32 -7.60 -39.42
CA ASP A 89 -21.91 -6.20 -39.33
C ASP A 89 -20.63 -6.04 -38.48
N TYR A 90 -20.49 -6.82 -37.40
CA TYR A 90 -19.23 -6.88 -36.65
C TYR A 90 -18.08 -7.43 -37.50
N LEU A 91 -18.34 -8.42 -38.36
CA LEU A 91 -17.34 -8.96 -39.28
C LEU A 91 -16.93 -7.93 -40.34
N LYS A 92 -17.88 -7.22 -40.94
CA LYS A 92 -17.60 -6.10 -41.86
C LYS A 92 -16.78 -5.00 -41.17
N TYR A 93 -17.01 -4.75 -39.89
CA TYR A 93 -16.20 -3.82 -39.11
C TYR A 93 -14.78 -4.34 -38.88
N ILE A 94 -14.63 -5.62 -38.50
CA ILE A 94 -13.31 -6.26 -38.32
C ILE A 94 -12.51 -6.23 -39.63
N CYS A 95 -13.17 -6.42 -40.79
CA CYS A 95 -12.54 -6.26 -42.10
C CYS A 95 -11.93 -4.86 -42.32
N SER A 96 -12.41 -3.82 -41.63
CA SER A 96 -11.85 -2.46 -41.69
C SER A 96 -10.61 -2.25 -40.81
N LEU A 97 -10.27 -3.22 -39.95
CA LEU A 97 -9.24 -3.08 -38.91
C LEU A 97 -7.86 -3.68 -39.29
N ASN A 98 -7.59 -3.91 -40.58
CA ASN A 98 -6.32 -4.46 -41.10
C ASN A 98 -5.92 -5.84 -40.51
N TYR A 99 -6.89 -6.70 -40.17
CA TYR A 99 -6.62 -8.09 -39.81
C TYR A 99 -6.29 -8.92 -41.06
N THR A 100 -5.39 -9.89 -40.93
CA THR A 100 -5.10 -10.88 -41.97
C THR A 100 -6.25 -11.88 -42.11
N SER A 101 -6.36 -12.53 -43.28
CA SER A 101 -7.38 -13.56 -43.51
C SER A 101 -7.35 -14.69 -42.47
N ALA A 102 -6.15 -15.05 -41.98
CA ALA A 102 -5.97 -16.06 -40.95
C ALA A 102 -6.50 -15.60 -39.57
N GLU A 103 -6.28 -14.34 -39.20
CA GLU A 103 -6.81 -13.79 -37.94
C GLU A 103 -8.33 -13.63 -37.99
N ILE A 104 -8.89 -13.30 -39.16
CA ILE A 104 -10.34 -13.22 -39.36
C ILE A 104 -10.98 -14.60 -39.26
N ALA A 105 -10.32 -15.63 -39.77
CA ALA A 105 -10.77 -17.02 -39.65
C ALA A 105 -10.94 -17.49 -38.20
N LEU A 106 -10.19 -16.91 -37.24
CA LEU A 106 -10.34 -17.21 -35.81
C LEU A 106 -11.72 -16.81 -35.27
N PHE A 107 -12.33 -15.76 -35.81
CA PHE A 107 -13.65 -15.26 -35.39
C PHE A 107 -14.81 -15.84 -36.20
N THR A 108 -14.52 -16.36 -37.40
CA THR A 108 -15.53 -16.74 -38.40
C THR A 108 -15.57 -18.25 -38.66
N TRP A 109 -14.68 -19.00 -38.01
CA TRP A 109 -14.48 -20.44 -38.23
C TRP A 109 -14.23 -20.77 -39.71
N GLY A 110 -13.49 -19.89 -40.40
CA GLY A 110 -13.14 -20.04 -41.82
C GLY A 110 -14.22 -19.64 -42.84
N ASN A 111 -15.45 -19.33 -42.39
CA ASN A 111 -16.62 -19.19 -43.28
C ASN A 111 -16.90 -17.76 -43.79
N PHE A 112 -15.92 -16.85 -43.72
CA PHE A 112 -16.16 -15.45 -44.09
C PHE A 112 -14.95 -14.81 -44.76
N THR A 113 -15.16 -14.23 -45.94
CA THR A 113 -14.14 -13.53 -46.71
C THR A 113 -14.44 -12.03 -46.72
N CYS A 114 -13.46 -11.22 -46.32
CA CYS A 114 -13.57 -9.77 -46.42
C CYS A 114 -13.50 -9.34 -47.88
N LEU A 115 -14.63 -8.94 -48.45
CA LEU A 115 -14.66 -8.33 -49.77
C LEU A 115 -14.26 -6.84 -49.66
N PRO A 116 -13.40 -6.31 -50.54
CA PRO A 116 -12.85 -4.95 -50.46
C PRO A 116 -13.90 -3.84 -50.29
N ASN A 117 -15.10 -4.02 -50.84
CA ASN A 117 -16.18 -3.01 -50.84
C ASN A 117 -17.25 -3.23 -49.74
N THR A 118 -17.02 -4.15 -48.81
CA THR A 118 -18.02 -4.50 -47.77
C THR A 118 -17.64 -4.08 -46.35
N ALA A 119 -16.41 -3.59 -46.16
CA ALA A 119 -15.93 -3.14 -44.86
C ALA A 119 -16.63 -1.85 -44.41
N ILE A 120 -17.00 -1.80 -43.12
CA ILE A 120 -17.61 -0.60 -42.51
C ILE A 120 -16.67 -0.03 -41.47
N GLN A 121 -16.47 1.29 -41.48
CA GLN A 121 -15.66 1.94 -40.45
C GLN A 121 -16.38 1.88 -39.10
N GLY A 122 -15.63 1.93 -37.99
CA GLY A 122 -16.23 1.83 -36.65
C GLY A 122 -17.32 2.86 -36.34
N GLY A 123 -17.26 4.05 -36.96
CA GLY A 123 -18.29 5.08 -36.84
C GLY A 123 -19.61 4.73 -37.57
N GLU A 124 -19.57 3.85 -38.57
CA GLU A 124 -20.73 3.38 -39.36
C GLU A 124 -21.42 2.16 -38.77
N LEU A 125 -20.84 1.53 -37.75
CA LEU A 125 -21.56 0.51 -36.98
C LEU A 125 -22.86 1.12 -36.42
N ASN A 126 -23.97 0.38 -36.53
CA ASN A 126 -25.27 0.82 -36.03
C ASN A 126 -25.37 0.77 -34.50
N TYR A 127 -24.35 1.28 -33.82
CA TYR A 127 -24.17 1.27 -32.38
C TYR A 127 -24.91 2.47 -31.77
N PRO A 128 -25.57 2.31 -30.60
CA PRO A 128 -26.39 3.33 -29.95
C PRO A 128 -25.57 4.46 -29.27
N SER A 129 -24.37 4.74 -29.79
CA SER A 129 -23.51 5.86 -29.39
C SER A 129 -22.56 6.25 -30.52
N PHE A 130 -22.00 7.45 -30.43
CA PHE A 130 -21.07 8.01 -31.40
C PHE A 130 -19.74 8.33 -30.72
N ALA A 131 -18.66 7.73 -31.22
CA ALA A 131 -17.29 8.12 -30.92
C ALA A 131 -16.73 8.83 -32.15
N VAL A 132 -16.57 10.14 -32.07
CA VAL A 132 -16.16 11.00 -33.19
C VAL A 132 -14.70 11.41 -32.97
N ASN A 133 -13.83 11.04 -33.91
CA ASN A 133 -12.41 11.32 -33.82
C ASN A 133 -11.92 12.06 -35.07
N PHE A 134 -11.61 13.34 -34.92
CA PHE A 134 -11.03 14.14 -36.00
C PHE A 134 -9.51 13.88 -36.06
N LYS A 135 -9.07 13.16 -37.10
CA LYS A 135 -7.65 12.83 -37.33
C LYS A 135 -6.89 14.01 -37.91
N GLY A 136 -5.66 14.27 -37.42
CA GLY A 136 -4.69 15.15 -38.07
C GLY A 136 -4.83 16.64 -37.77
N GLY A 137 -5.50 17.02 -36.68
CA GLY A 137 -5.71 18.43 -36.34
C GLY A 137 -6.49 19.21 -37.40
N VAL A 138 -7.19 18.53 -38.32
CA VAL A 138 -7.93 19.16 -39.42
C VAL A 138 -9.06 20.00 -38.83
N GLN A 139 -8.79 21.31 -38.75
CA GLN A 139 -9.82 22.33 -38.63
C GLN A 139 -10.73 22.17 -39.87
N ASN A 140 -12.05 22.08 -39.64
CA ASN A 140 -13.11 21.91 -40.66
C ASN A 140 -13.35 20.49 -41.23
N GLY A 141 -12.94 19.42 -40.56
CA GLY A 141 -13.35 18.05 -40.94
C GLY A 141 -14.85 17.79 -40.74
N SER A 142 -15.48 17.06 -41.66
CA SER A 142 -16.87 16.58 -41.57
C SER A 142 -16.90 15.05 -41.56
N LEU A 143 -17.62 14.46 -40.61
CA LEU A 143 -17.84 13.02 -40.51
C LEU A 143 -19.35 12.75 -40.52
N GLU A 144 -19.83 12.06 -41.55
CA GLU A 144 -21.22 11.62 -41.65
C GLU A 144 -21.32 10.15 -41.29
N TYR A 145 -22.34 9.77 -40.52
CA TYR A 145 -22.68 8.38 -40.22
C TYR A 145 -24.15 8.11 -40.45
N LYS A 146 -24.48 6.88 -40.87
CA LYS A 146 -25.86 6.40 -40.94
C LYS A 146 -26.21 5.57 -39.70
N ARG A 147 -27.43 5.74 -39.19
CA ARG A 147 -28.02 4.88 -38.16
C ARG A 147 -29.39 4.40 -38.58
N THR A 148 -29.77 3.23 -38.11
CA THR A 148 -31.05 2.61 -38.37
C THR A 148 -31.66 2.18 -37.03
N VAL A 149 -32.89 2.61 -36.79
CA VAL A 149 -33.65 2.26 -35.60
C VAL A 149 -34.87 1.44 -36.00
N THR A 150 -35.25 0.50 -35.13
CA THR A 150 -36.45 -0.31 -35.29
C THR A 150 -37.49 0.15 -34.27
N ASN A 151 -38.72 0.39 -34.72
CA ASN A 151 -39.84 0.67 -33.82
C ASN A 151 -40.27 -0.58 -33.07
N VAL A 152 -40.16 -0.53 -31.74
CA VAL A 152 -40.62 -1.58 -30.81
C VAL A 152 -41.62 -1.05 -29.79
N GLY A 153 -42.03 0.22 -29.92
CA GLY A 153 -43.06 0.85 -29.11
C GLY A 153 -44.42 0.84 -29.80
N SER A 154 -45.13 1.98 -29.80
CA SER A 154 -46.45 2.06 -30.43
C SER A 154 -46.37 1.87 -31.97
N PRO A 155 -47.28 1.08 -32.58
CA PRO A 155 -47.27 0.83 -34.04
C PRO A 155 -47.29 2.10 -34.88
N THR A 156 -48.12 3.07 -34.48
CA THR A 156 -48.13 4.41 -35.06
C THR A 156 -47.48 5.38 -34.08
N SER A 157 -46.29 5.86 -34.41
CA SER A 157 -45.53 6.77 -33.55
C SER A 157 -44.61 7.68 -34.35
N SER A 158 -44.48 8.92 -33.89
CA SER A 158 -43.58 9.91 -34.49
C SER A 158 -42.58 10.38 -33.43
N TYR A 159 -41.30 10.21 -33.71
CA TYR A 159 -40.21 10.61 -32.83
C TYR A 159 -39.55 11.88 -33.33
N ALA A 160 -39.58 12.93 -32.51
CA ALA A 160 -38.90 14.19 -32.76
C ALA A 160 -37.47 14.16 -32.19
N LEU A 161 -36.53 14.76 -32.91
CA LEU A 161 -35.12 14.82 -32.54
C LEU A 161 -34.83 15.95 -31.52
N GLN A 162 -34.06 15.62 -30.49
CA GLN A 162 -33.38 16.57 -29.61
C GLN A 162 -31.87 16.32 -29.63
N VAL A 163 -31.06 17.37 -29.75
CA VAL A 163 -29.59 17.26 -29.80
C VAL A 163 -28.95 18.16 -28.75
N GLU A 164 -28.15 17.55 -27.89
CA GLU A 164 -27.22 18.22 -26.99
C GLU A 164 -25.85 18.22 -27.68
N VAL A 165 -25.45 19.39 -28.19
CA VAL A 165 -24.28 19.52 -29.07
C VAL A 165 -22.99 19.55 -28.23
N PRO A 166 -22.02 18.66 -28.48
CA PRO A 166 -20.71 18.73 -27.84
C PRO A 166 -19.99 20.04 -28.17
N ASN A 167 -19.26 20.60 -27.20
CA ASN A 167 -18.43 21.78 -27.42
C ASN A 167 -17.42 21.56 -28.55
N GLY A 168 -17.26 22.57 -29.42
CA GLY A 168 -16.31 22.54 -30.53
C GLY A 168 -16.78 21.78 -31.78
N VAL A 169 -18.02 21.28 -31.83
CA VAL A 169 -18.59 20.56 -32.99
C VAL A 169 -19.99 21.10 -33.32
N SER A 170 -20.38 21.01 -34.59
CA SER A 170 -21.77 21.15 -35.05
C SER A 170 -22.33 19.76 -35.40
N VAL A 171 -23.56 19.47 -34.99
CA VAL A 171 -24.23 18.20 -35.26
C VAL A 171 -25.47 18.45 -36.12
N ILE A 172 -25.53 17.83 -37.29
CA ILE A 172 -26.64 17.95 -38.25
C ILE A 172 -27.27 16.57 -38.41
N VAL A 173 -28.59 16.45 -38.29
CA VAL A 173 -29.31 15.16 -38.41
C VAL A 173 -30.46 15.29 -39.40
N LYS A 174 -30.59 14.30 -40.30
CA LYS A 174 -31.66 14.24 -41.30
C LYS A 174 -32.24 12.81 -41.41
N PRO A 175 -33.58 12.63 -41.39
CA PRO A 175 -34.61 13.63 -41.09
C PRO A 175 -34.63 14.00 -39.59
N LYS A 176 -35.30 15.11 -39.23
CA LYS A 176 -35.48 15.53 -37.82
C LYS A 176 -36.68 14.85 -37.13
N ILE A 177 -37.53 14.17 -37.90
CA ILE A 177 -38.70 13.42 -37.42
C ILE A 177 -38.65 12.03 -38.06
N LEU A 178 -38.84 10.98 -37.25
CA LEU A 178 -39.02 9.60 -37.71
C LEU A 178 -40.47 9.18 -37.44
N SER A 179 -41.24 8.93 -38.50
CA SER A 179 -42.65 8.55 -38.41
C SER A 179 -42.83 7.09 -38.80
N PHE A 180 -43.27 6.27 -37.86
CA PHE A 180 -43.54 4.85 -38.03
C PHE A 180 -45.04 4.60 -38.11
N ASN A 181 -45.44 3.67 -38.98
CA ASN A 181 -46.83 3.26 -39.19
C ASN A 181 -47.10 1.79 -38.85
N LYS A 182 -46.07 1.04 -38.44
CA LYS A 182 -46.19 -0.32 -37.92
C LYS A 182 -45.06 -0.66 -36.94
N LEU A 183 -45.33 -1.65 -36.08
CA LEU A 183 -44.31 -2.26 -35.22
C LEU A 183 -43.27 -3.01 -36.07
N GLY A 184 -42.00 -3.00 -35.64
CA GLY A 184 -40.90 -3.63 -36.35
C GLY A 184 -40.42 -2.87 -37.59
N GLN A 185 -41.06 -1.74 -37.95
CA GLN A 185 -40.59 -0.91 -39.05
C GLN A 185 -39.23 -0.31 -38.73
N LYS A 186 -38.30 -0.41 -39.69
CA LYS A 186 -36.96 0.16 -39.60
C LYS A 186 -36.90 1.46 -40.40
N LEU A 187 -36.36 2.51 -39.79
CA LEU A 187 -36.07 3.77 -40.46
C LEU A 187 -34.63 4.16 -40.20
N SER A 188 -34.00 4.81 -41.18
CA SER A 188 -32.64 5.31 -41.06
C SER A 188 -32.61 6.83 -40.98
N TYR A 189 -31.61 7.34 -40.27
CA TYR A 189 -31.23 8.75 -40.27
C TYR A 189 -29.73 8.90 -40.49
N LYS A 190 -29.34 10.05 -41.03
CA LYS A 190 -27.94 10.47 -41.16
C LYS A 190 -27.61 11.50 -40.10
N VAL A 191 -26.43 11.38 -39.52
CA VAL A 191 -25.86 12.39 -38.61
C VAL A 191 -24.50 12.83 -39.11
N THR A 192 -24.30 14.13 -39.25
CA THR A 192 -23.06 14.76 -39.73
C THR A 192 -22.46 15.59 -38.61
N PHE A 193 -21.21 15.31 -38.25
CA PHE A 193 -20.41 16.01 -37.26
C PHE A 193 -19.39 16.90 -37.96
N VAL A 194 -19.43 18.21 -37.71
CA VAL A 194 -18.51 19.19 -38.32
C VAL A 194 -17.70 19.87 -37.23
N GLY A 195 -16.37 19.74 -37.26
CA GLY A 195 -15.49 20.37 -36.27
C GLY A 195 -15.40 21.89 -36.46
N LYS A 196 -15.49 22.67 -35.36
CA LYS A 196 -15.35 24.14 -35.35
C LYS A 196 -13.88 24.55 -35.10
N SER A 197 -13.48 25.75 -35.53
CA SER A 197 -12.07 26.22 -35.56
C SER A 197 -11.38 26.39 -34.19
N LYS A 198 -12.12 26.47 -33.08
CA LYS A 198 -11.56 26.74 -31.74
C LYS A 198 -11.53 25.47 -30.88
N ARG A 199 -10.32 25.01 -30.52
CA ARG A 199 -10.08 23.85 -29.66
C ARG A 199 -10.67 24.11 -28.26
N SER A 200 -11.49 23.19 -27.75
CA SER A 200 -12.02 23.24 -26.38
C SER A 200 -11.86 21.85 -25.77
N SER A 201 -10.97 21.73 -24.78
CA SER A 201 -10.61 20.50 -24.03
C SER A 201 -10.17 19.27 -24.88
N ASP A 202 -9.56 18.27 -24.23
CA ASP A 202 -9.08 17.05 -24.92
C ASP A 202 -10.22 16.10 -25.35
N SER A 203 -11.38 16.22 -24.72
CA SER A 203 -12.62 15.52 -25.10
C SER A 203 -13.84 16.39 -24.83
N SER A 204 -14.90 16.22 -25.61
CA SER A 204 -16.20 16.86 -25.40
C SER A 204 -17.35 15.86 -25.54
N PHE A 205 -18.46 16.11 -24.84
CA PHE A 205 -19.60 15.19 -24.76
C PHE A 205 -20.91 15.88 -25.10
N GLY A 206 -21.85 15.11 -25.63
CA GLY A 206 -23.22 15.53 -25.93
C GLY A 206 -24.10 14.32 -26.16
N SER A 207 -25.30 14.52 -26.68
CA SER A 207 -26.24 13.42 -26.90
C SER A 207 -27.23 13.71 -28.04
N LEU A 208 -27.74 12.65 -28.65
CA LEU A 208 -28.84 12.67 -29.60
C LEU A 208 -30.00 11.88 -28.97
N THR A 209 -31.17 12.51 -28.79
CA THR A 209 -32.33 11.86 -28.17
C THR A 209 -33.55 11.93 -29.08
N TRP A 210 -34.13 10.77 -29.39
CA TRP A 210 -35.43 10.66 -30.06
C TRP A 210 -36.55 10.64 -29.03
N VAL A 211 -37.54 11.52 -29.18
CA VAL A 211 -38.62 11.73 -28.20
C VAL A 211 -40.00 11.54 -28.82
N SER A 212 -40.83 10.69 -28.22
CA SER A 212 -42.24 10.50 -28.58
C SER A 212 -43.06 10.15 -27.34
N GLY A 213 -43.89 11.08 -26.85
CA GLY A 213 -44.65 10.91 -25.61
C GLY A 213 -43.73 10.55 -24.42
N LYS A 214 -43.94 9.35 -23.85
CA LYS A 214 -43.10 8.80 -22.75
C LYS A 214 -41.72 8.31 -23.20
N PHE A 215 -41.53 8.01 -24.48
CA PHE A 215 -40.31 7.41 -25.00
C PHE A 215 -39.21 8.45 -25.19
N LYS A 216 -38.03 8.15 -24.64
CA LYS A 216 -36.79 8.93 -24.81
C LYS A 216 -35.66 7.96 -25.09
N VAL A 217 -35.15 7.97 -26.32
CA VAL A 217 -34.12 7.04 -26.80
C VAL A 217 -32.84 7.82 -27.06
N ARG A 218 -31.89 7.73 -26.14
CA ARG A 218 -30.68 8.56 -26.14
C ARG A 218 -29.47 7.80 -26.68
N SER A 219 -28.73 8.44 -27.57
CA SER A 219 -27.41 8.02 -28.02
C SER A 219 -26.36 9.04 -27.62
N HIS A 220 -25.36 8.60 -26.88
CA HIS A 220 -24.28 9.47 -26.40
C HIS A 220 -23.31 9.83 -27.51
N ILE A 221 -22.76 11.04 -27.46
CA ILE A 221 -21.74 11.54 -28.38
C ILE A 221 -20.49 11.87 -27.56
N ALA A 222 -19.36 11.29 -27.94
CA ALA A 222 -18.04 11.65 -27.41
C ALA A 222 -17.14 12.07 -28.57
N VAL A 223 -16.54 13.25 -28.46
CA VAL A 223 -15.65 13.85 -29.46
C VAL A 223 -14.24 13.94 -28.91
N THR A 224 -13.27 13.50 -29.70
CA THR A 224 -11.82 13.64 -29.40
C THR A 224 -11.08 14.15 -30.64
N TRP A 225 -9.95 14.85 -30.43
CA TRP A 225 -9.08 15.31 -31.51
C TRP A 225 -7.72 14.59 -31.42
N GLN A 226 -7.33 13.84 -32.45
CA GLN A 226 -6.07 13.09 -32.47
C GLN A 226 -4.90 13.93 -33.00
N ASP A 227 -3.83 14.04 -32.19
CA ASP A 227 -2.54 14.61 -32.61
C ASP A 227 -1.68 13.52 -33.30
N MET A 228 -1.27 13.77 -34.55
CA MET A 228 -0.60 12.77 -35.41
C MET A 228 0.84 12.44 -34.99
N MET A 229 1.44 13.21 -34.07
CA MET A 229 2.82 12.97 -33.62
C MET A 229 2.98 11.70 -32.77
N PHE A 230 1.94 11.25 -32.07
CA PHE A 230 2.07 10.14 -31.11
C PHE A 230 2.07 8.74 -31.75
N ARG A 231 1.55 8.60 -32.99
CA ARG A 231 1.39 7.29 -33.64
C ARG A 231 2.63 6.83 -34.39
N LYS A 232 3.52 7.74 -34.80
CA LYS A 232 4.75 7.41 -35.54
C LYS A 232 5.87 6.91 -34.62
N ILE A 233 5.91 7.35 -33.37
CA ILE A 233 6.94 6.94 -32.39
C ILE A 233 6.70 5.52 -31.86
N LEU A 234 5.43 5.10 -31.75
CA LEU A 234 5.08 3.78 -31.22
C LEU A 234 5.28 2.65 -32.23
N LEU A 235 5.10 2.92 -33.53
CA LEU A 235 5.24 1.93 -34.61
C LEU A 235 6.71 1.69 -35.03
N PHE A 236 7.61 2.65 -34.80
CA PHE A 236 9.04 2.48 -35.09
C PHE A 236 9.75 1.60 -34.05
N LEU A 237 9.20 1.51 -32.83
CA LEU A 237 9.75 0.71 -31.72
C LEU A 237 9.39 -0.78 -31.78
N VAL A 238 8.46 -1.19 -32.65
CA VAL A 238 8.01 -2.59 -32.75
C VAL A 238 8.75 -3.37 -33.86
N LEU A 239 9.43 -2.70 -34.78
CA LEU A 239 10.04 -3.37 -35.95
C LEU A 239 11.51 -3.81 -35.79
N VAL A 240 12.16 -3.55 -34.65
CA VAL A 240 13.54 -3.99 -34.40
C VAL A 240 13.58 -4.89 -33.18
N THR A 241 13.38 -6.20 -33.40
CA THR A 241 14.04 -7.34 -32.71
C THR A 241 13.27 -8.64 -32.94
N THR A 242 13.52 -9.32 -34.06
CA THR A 242 13.41 -10.79 -34.09
C THR A 242 14.55 -11.37 -34.93
N THR A 243 15.54 -11.96 -34.26
CA THR A 243 16.31 -13.15 -34.69
C THR A 243 17.31 -13.52 -33.59
N TYR A 244 17.04 -14.59 -32.84
CA TYR A 244 17.79 -15.87 -32.86
C TYR A 244 17.36 -16.79 -31.72
N ILE A 245 17.46 -18.08 -32.03
CA ILE A 245 17.00 -19.26 -31.29
C ILE A 245 18.07 -19.70 -30.27
N GLY A 246 17.61 -20.21 -29.11
CA GLY A 246 18.39 -21.05 -28.21
C GLY A 246 17.45 -21.90 -27.35
N ALA A 247 17.51 -23.22 -27.51
CA ALA A 247 16.57 -24.18 -26.94
C ALA A 247 16.80 -24.41 -25.44
N ALA A 248 15.71 -24.53 -24.67
CA ALA A 248 15.69 -25.26 -23.40
C ALA A 248 14.33 -25.95 -23.22
N MET A 249 14.40 -27.20 -22.76
CA MET A 249 13.38 -28.25 -22.82
C MET A 249 12.18 -28.06 -21.87
N ALA A 250 11.37 -27.02 -22.05
CA ALA A 250 10.11 -26.85 -21.30
C ALA A 250 8.89 -27.04 -22.22
N LYS A 251 7.91 -27.86 -21.82
CA LYS A 251 6.59 -27.89 -22.48
C LYS A 251 5.73 -26.75 -21.95
N ASN A 252 5.14 -25.99 -22.86
CA ASN A 252 4.17 -24.96 -22.52
C ASN A 252 2.76 -25.45 -22.87
N THR A 253 1.76 -24.96 -22.14
CA THR A 253 0.36 -25.19 -22.48
C THR A 253 -0.05 -24.17 -23.53
N TYR A 254 -0.69 -24.64 -24.60
CA TYR A 254 -1.21 -23.80 -25.66
C TYR A 254 -2.71 -24.04 -25.83
N ILE A 255 -3.42 -22.99 -26.22
CA ILE A 255 -4.74 -23.06 -26.85
C ILE A 255 -4.51 -23.02 -28.35
N ILE A 256 -4.89 -24.08 -29.05
CA ILE A 256 -4.68 -24.29 -30.48
C ILE A 256 -6.02 -24.10 -31.20
N HIS A 257 -6.01 -23.26 -32.23
CA HIS A 257 -7.15 -23.03 -33.10
C HIS A 257 -7.00 -23.82 -34.39
N MET A 258 -8.07 -24.49 -34.79
CA MET A 258 -8.11 -25.33 -35.99
C MET A 258 -9.29 -24.95 -36.89
N ASP A 259 -9.07 -24.98 -38.20
CA ASP A 259 -10.06 -24.78 -39.23
C ASP A 259 -10.95 -26.03 -39.35
N LYS A 260 -12.18 -25.89 -38.87
CA LYS A 260 -13.19 -26.95 -38.86
C LYS A 260 -13.52 -27.46 -40.27
N THR A 261 -13.47 -26.59 -41.29
CA THR A 261 -13.87 -26.96 -42.66
C THR A 261 -12.86 -27.88 -43.34
N LYS A 262 -11.57 -27.68 -43.06
CA LYS A 262 -10.48 -28.52 -43.56
C LYS A 262 -10.35 -29.84 -42.80
N LEU A 263 -10.70 -29.82 -41.52
CA LEU A 263 -10.78 -31.01 -40.67
C LEU A 263 -11.99 -31.91 -41.03
N ALA A 264 -13.15 -31.31 -41.29
CA ALA A 264 -14.38 -32.00 -41.68
C ALA A 264 -14.26 -32.78 -42.99
N ALA A 265 -13.43 -32.33 -43.92
CA ALA A 265 -13.24 -32.97 -45.23
C ALA A 265 -12.50 -34.31 -45.20
N LYS A 266 -11.85 -34.69 -44.07
CA LYS A 266 -11.07 -35.93 -43.97
C LYS A 266 -11.46 -36.89 -42.84
N LEU A 267 -12.10 -36.43 -41.76
CA LEU A 267 -12.22 -37.24 -40.52
C LEU A 267 -13.58 -37.18 -39.79
N PHE A 268 -14.55 -36.35 -40.21
CA PHE A 268 -15.81 -36.17 -39.47
C PHE A 268 -17.00 -36.87 -40.13
N HIS A 269 -17.08 -38.19 -39.99
CA HIS A 269 -18.35 -38.91 -39.94
C HIS A 269 -18.48 -39.51 -38.53
N GLU A 270 -19.38 -38.95 -37.71
CA GLU A 270 -19.80 -39.50 -36.40
C GLU A 270 -18.72 -39.76 -35.32
N VAL A 271 -17.66 -38.95 -35.25
CA VAL A 271 -16.61 -39.09 -34.20
C VAL A 271 -16.53 -37.83 -33.32
N ASP A 272 -16.47 -38.05 -32.00
CA ASP A 272 -16.25 -37.04 -30.94
C ASP A 272 -14.99 -36.19 -31.22
N SER A 273 -15.06 -34.84 -31.18
CA SER A 273 -13.87 -34.00 -31.45
C SER A 273 -12.70 -34.31 -30.54
N MET A 274 -12.96 -34.81 -29.33
CA MET A 274 -11.92 -35.21 -28.42
C MET A 274 -11.10 -36.38 -29.00
N GLN A 275 -11.75 -37.34 -29.66
CA GLN A 275 -11.08 -38.43 -30.36
C GLN A 275 -10.33 -37.92 -31.61
N THR A 276 -10.92 -36.99 -32.35
CA THR A 276 -10.27 -36.42 -33.53
C THR A 276 -9.00 -35.63 -33.18
N TYR A 277 -9.04 -34.79 -32.14
CA TYR A 277 -7.86 -34.06 -31.69
C TYR A 277 -6.86 -34.96 -30.95
N GLN A 278 -7.33 -36.06 -30.35
CA GLN A 278 -6.43 -37.08 -29.81
C GLN A 278 -5.63 -37.75 -30.93
N ALA A 279 -6.25 -38.09 -32.05
CA ALA A 279 -5.55 -38.62 -33.22
C ALA A 279 -4.51 -37.62 -33.78
N VAL A 280 -4.79 -36.31 -33.73
CA VAL A 280 -3.81 -35.26 -34.09
C VAL A 280 -2.62 -35.25 -33.11
N ILE A 281 -2.87 -35.38 -31.80
CA ILE A 281 -1.82 -35.47 -30.78
C ILE A 281 -1.00 -36.74 -30.92
N ASP A 282 -1.64 -37.88 -31.20
CA ASP A 282 -0.98 -39.18 -31.39
C ASP A 282 -0.09 -39.14 -32.64
N SER A 283 -0.58 -38.55 -33.74
CA SER A 283 0.23 -38.32 -34.95
C SER A 283 1.43 -37.41 -34.69
N ILE A 284 1.28 -36.36 -33.85
CA ILE A 284 2.40 -35.51 -33.45
C ILE A 284 3.42 -36.29 -32.62
N ASN A 285 2.96 -37.17 -31.73
CA ASN A 285 3.82 -38.03 -30.93
C ASN A 285 4.59 -39.02 -31.81
N GLU A 286 3.94 -39.68 -32.76
CA GLU A 286 4.59 -40.59 -33.73
C GLU A 286 5.60 -39.88 -34.63
N MET A 287 5.25 -38.72 -35.19
CA MET A 287 6.17 -37.91 -36.00
C MET A 287 7.34 -37.35 -35.19
N SER A 288 7.16 -37.16 -33.87
CA SER A 288 8.28 -36.74 -33.00
C SER A 288 9.29 -37.87 -32.75
N LEU A 289 8.92 -39.14 -33.02
CA LEU A 289 9.72 -40.34 -32.75
C LEU A 289 10.57 -40.82 -33.95
N GLN A 290 10.33 -40.35 -35.19
CA GLN A 290 11.03 -40.86 -36.38
C GLN A 290 12.37 -40.14 -36.70
N LYS A 291 13.46 -40.92 -36.60
CA LYS A 291 14.85 -40.82 -37.13
C LYS A 291 15.64 -39.51 -37.02
N VAL A 292 16.64 -39.54 -36.13
CA VAL A 292 18.00 -39.00 -36.36
C VAL A 292 18.94 -40.21 -36.33
N ASP A 293 19.72 -40.40 -37.39
CA ASP A 293 20.79 -41.39 -37.48
C ASP A 293 21.91 -41.03 -36.50
N GLY A 294 22.35 -41.97 -35.68
CA GLY A 294 23.53 -41.85 -34.82
C GLY A 294 23.26 -41.30 -33.41
N ASP A 295 23.17 -42.24 -32.47
CA ASP A 295 23.29 -42.15 -31.00
C ASP A 295 22.46 -41.14 -30.18
N GLN A 296 21.70 -41.73 -29.24
CA GLN A 296 20.89 -41.20 -28.13
C GLN A 296 19.45 -40.75 -28.46
N GLN A 297 18.51 -41.70 -28.41
CA GLN A 297 17.07 -41.42 -28.32
C GLN A 297 16.53 -41.66 -26.91
N GLN A 298 16.06 -40.59 -26.25
CA GLN A 298 14.84 -40.62 -25.42
C GLN A 298 14.29 -39.19 -25.23
N GLU A 299 13.31 -38.76 -26.03
CA GLU A 299 12.41 -37.66 -25.63
C GLU A 299 11.41 -38.24 -24.61
N THR A 300 11.54 -37.87 -23.34
CA THR A 300 10.88 -38.57 -22.22
C THR A 300 9.41 -38.22 -21.99
N MET A 301 8.76 -37.36 -22.78
CA MET A 301 7.39 -36.89 -22.48
C MET A 301 6.51 -36.69 -23.75
N PRO A 302 5.41 -37.42 -23.95
CA PRO A 302 4.48 -37.28 -25.10
C PRO A 302 3.59 -36.04 -25.01
N ALA A 303 3.29 -35.37 -26.14
CA ALA A 303 2.29 -34.31 -26.23
C ALA A 303 0.98 -34.77 -25.59
N GLU A 304 0.36 -33.89 -24.82
CA GLU A 304 -0.81 -34.20 -23.98
C GLU A 304 -1.96 -33.30 -24.38
N LEU A 305 -3.07 -33.90 -24.80
CA LEU A 305 -4.34 -33.21 -25.02
C LEU A 305 -4.98 -32.91 -23.67
N LEU A 306 -5.37 -31.65 -23.45
CA LEU A 306 -5.99 -31.21 -22.20
C LEU A 306 -7.51 -31.09 -22.37
N TYR A 307 -7.96 -30.35 -23.38
CA TYR A 307 -9.38 -30.13 -23.67
C TYR A 307 -9.63 -29.94 -25.16
N ALA A 308 -10.73 -30.45 -25.67
CA ALA A 308 -11.26 -30.16 -27.00
C ALA A 308 -12.34 -29.06 -26.94
N TYR A 309 -12.38 -28.20 -27.97
CA TYR A 309 -13.33 -27.11 -28.10
C TYR A 309 -14.07 -27.23 -29.44
N GLU A 310 -15.39 -27.31 -29.38
CA GLU A 310 -16.25 -27.37 -30.58
C GLU A 310 -17.22 -26.19 -30.72
N THR A 311 -17.64 -25.61 -29.60
CA THR A 311 -18.78 -24.68 -29.55
C THR A 311 -18.37 -23.23 -29.47
N ALA A 312 -17.41 -22.90 -28.59
CA ALA A 312 -16.95 -21.53 -28.38
C ALA A 312 -15.83 -21.13 -29.36
N ILE A 313 -14.96 -22.09 -29.67
CA ILE A 313 -13.93 -22.04 -30.71
C ILE A 313 -13.83 -23.46 -31.31
N SER A 314 -13.23 -23.57 -32.50
CA SER A 314 -12.82 -24.85 -33.07
C SER A 314 -11.33 -25.07 -32.80
N GLY A 315 -11.00 -26.10 -32.01
CA GLY A 315 -9.62 -26.45 -31.70
C GLY A 315 -9.48 -27.19 -30.39
N PHE A 316 -8.28 -27.16 -29.79
CA PHE A 316 -7.99 -27.89 -28.55
C PHE A 316 -6.91 -27.20 -27.73
N SER A 317 -6.76 -27.55 -26.46
CA SER A 317 -5.60 -27.14 -25.65
C SER A 317 -4.69 -28.33 -25.42
N ALA A 318 -3.39 -28.11 -25.54
CA ALA A 318 -2.41 -29.17 -25.37
C ALA A 318 -1.12 -28.66 -24.76
N LYS A 319 -0.44 -29.56 -24.06
CA LYS A 319 0.90 -29.32 -23.51
C LYS A 319 1.94 -29.82 -24.51
N LEU A 320 2.61 -28.87 -25.17
CA LEU A 320 3.50 -29.13 -26.31
C LEU A 320 4.91 -28.61 -26.04
N SER A 321 5.92 -29.34 -26.49
CA SER A 321 7.27 -28.80 -26.63
C SER A 321 7.35 -27.84 -27.83
N THR A 322 8.38 -27.02 -27.88
CA THR A 322 8.61 -26.14 -29.05
C THR A 322 8.70 -26.94 -30.35
N LYS A 323 9.30 -28.13 -30.32
CA LYS A 323 9.42 -29.03 -31.49
C LYS A 323 8.06 -29.60 -31.90
N GLN A 324 7.27 -30.10 -30.93
CA GLN A 324 5.91 -30.59 -31.16
C GLN A 324 5.00 -29.49 -31.71
N LEU A 325 5.12 -28.25 -31.24
CA LEU A 325 4.39 -27.10 -31.77
C LEU A 325 4.77 -26.79 -33.22
N GLN A 326 6.04 -26.92 -33.60
CA GLN A 326 6.47 -26.71 -34.99
C GLN A 326 5.95 -27.81 -35.94
N ILE A 327 5.80 -29.04 -35.45
CA ILE A 327 5.14 -30.13 -36.19
C ILE A 327 3.65 -29.80 -36.35
N LEU A 328 2.97 -29.40 -35.26
CA LEU A 328 1.55 -29.04 -35.28
C LEU A 328 1.24 -27.88 -36.24
N LYS A 329 2.13 -26.89 -36.36
CA LYS A 329 1.99 -25.77 -37.32
C LYS A 329 1.93 -26.22 -38.79
N LYS A 330 2.40 -27.43 -39.11
CA LYS A 330 2.37 -28.00 -40.46
C LYS A 330 1.13 -28.87 -40.71
N VAL A 331 0.32 -29.14 -39.69
CA VAL A 331 -0.93 -29.90 -39.83
C VAL A 331 -1.93 -29.07 -40.63
N ASP A 332 -2.51 -29.68 -41.66
CA ASP A 332 -3.53 -29.02 -42.48
C ASP A 332 -4.75 -28.67 -41.63
N GLY A 333 -5.17 -27.41 -41.69
CA GLY A 333 -6.19 -26.84 -40.81
C GLY A 333 -5.66 -26.16 -39.54
N PHE A 334 -4.36 -26.13 -39.25
CA PHE A 334 -3.83 -25.29 -38.16
C PHE A 334 -4.01 -23.79 -38.44
N LEU A 335 -4.56 -23.03 -37.50
CA LEU A 335 -4.74 -21.58 -37.61
C LEU A 335 -3.78 -20.80 -36.71
N SER A 336 -3.78 -21.11 -35.40
CA SER A 336 -2.92 -20.42 -34.43
C SER A 336 -2.71 -21.26 -33.18
N ALA A 337 -1.67 -20.93 -32.41
CA ALA A 337 -1.43 -21.48 -31.08
C ALA A 337 -1.06 -20.35 -30.13
N THR A 338 -1.89 -20.14 -29.12
CA THR A 338 -1.72 -19.08 -28.12
C THR A 338 -1.26 -19.72 -26.81
N PRO A 339 -0.16 -19.28 -26.19
CA PRO A 339 0.23 -19.78 -24.86
C PRO A 339 -0.87 -19.53 -23.83
N ASP A 340 -1.11 -20.51 -22.96
CA ASP A 340 -2.00 -20.36 -21.81
C ASP A 340 -1.51 -19.22 -20.89
N GLN A 341 -2.46 -18.47 -20.35
CA GLN A 341 -2.20 -17.36 -19.44
C GLN A 341 -3.06 -17.49 -18.20
N LEU A 342 -2.41 -17.57 -17.04
CA LEU A 342 -3.09 -17.51 -15.76
C LEU A 342 -3.70 -16.11 -15.54
N LEU A 343 -5.02 -16.00 -15.63
CA LEU A 343 -5.76 -14.77 -15.34
C LEU A 343 -5.86 -14.54 -13.83
N GLN A 344 -5.73 -13.29 -13.38
CA GLN A 344 -5.68 -12.98 -11.94
C GLN A 344 -7.07 -12.64 -11.37
N LEU A 345 -7.39 -13.24 -10.21
CA LEU A 345 -8.46 -12.78 -9.34
C LEU A 345 -7.97 -11.57 -8.53
N HIS A 346 -8.78 -10.50 -8.44
CA HIS A 346 -8.45 -9.33 -7.61
C HIS A 346 -8.42 -9.73 -6.13
N THR A 347 -7.24 -9.75 -5.52
CA THR A 347 -7.03 -10.35 -4.18
C THR A 347 -5.93 -9.65 -3.40
N THR A 348 -6.12 -9.45 -2.06
CA THR A 348 -5.13 -9.13 -0.97
C THR A 348 -3.99 -8.12 -1.19
N ASN A 349 -4.02 -7.43 -2.32
CA ASN A 349 -3.63 -6.07 -2.66
C ASN A 349 -2.20 -5.58 -2.42
N SER A 350 -1.54 -5.72 -1.26
CA SER A 350 -0.31 -4.93 -1.02
C SER A 350 0.84 -5.29 -1.97
N GLN A 351 1.06 -6.58 -2.24
CA GLN A 351 2.05 -6.99 -3.25
C GLN A 351 1.62 -6.61 -4.69
N GLN A 352 0.33 -6.67 -4.99
CA GLN A 352 -0.20 -6.27 -6.31
C GLN A 352 -0.08 -4.75 -6.51
N PHE A 353 -0.34 -3.96 -5.47
CA PHE A 353 -0.18 -2.52 -5.39
C PHE A 353 1.29 -2.11 -5.60
N LEU A 354 2.22 -2.92 -5.11
CA LEU A 354 3.67 -2.81 -5.39
C LEU A 354 4.06 -3.23 -6.81
N GLY A 355 3.11 -3.64 -7.66
CA GLY A 355 3.38 -4.06 -9.04
C GLY A 355 3.88 -5.50 -9.20
N LEU A 356 4.05 -6.25 -8.11
CA LEU A 356 4.56 -7.63 -8.14
C LEU A 356 3.48 -8.59 -8.67
N LYS A 357 3.70 -9.15 -9.86
CA LYS A 357 2.76 -10.05 -10.53
C LYS A 357 3.36 -11.44 -10.69
N ASN A 358 2.62 -12.48 -10.27
CA ASN A 358 3.08 -13.87 -10.41
C ASN A 358 3.49 -14.21 -11.85
N GLY A 359 4.62 -14.89 -12.00
CA GLY A 359 5.14 -15.35 -13.29
C GLY A 359 5.78 -14.26 -14.15
N LYS A 360 5.92 -13.02 -13.64
CA LYS A 360 6.52 -11.90 -14.36
C LYS A 360 7.51 -11.14 -13.46
N GLY A 361 8.46 -10.46 -14.09
CA GLY A 361 9.38 -9.57 -13.38
C GLY A 361 10.15 -10.26 -12.26
N LEU A 362 10.15 -9.65 -11.07
CA LEU A 362 10.78 -10.21 -9.87
C LEU A 362 10.19 -11.56 -9.43
N LEU A 363 8.95 -11.88 -9.82
CA LEU A 363 8.27 -13.13 -9.47
C LEU A 363 8.26 -14.13 -10.64
N SER A 364 9.26 -14.06 -11.52
CA SER A 364 9.54 -15.09 -12.53
C SER A 364 10.13 -16.35 -11.88
N ALA A 365 9.95 -17.51 -12.54
CA ALA A 365 10.38 -18.79 -11.99
C ALA A 365 11.89 -18.84 -11.65
N SER A 366 12.74 -18.22 -12.47
CA SER A 366 14.19 -18.16 -12.26
C SER A 366 14.57 -17.40 -10.99
N ASN A 367 13.89 -16.29 -10.69
CA ASN A 367 14.18 -15.44 -9.54
C ASN A 367 13.65 -16.06 -8.24
N LEU A 368 12.52 -16.77 -8.35
CA LEU A 368 11.87 -17.44 -7.22
C LEU A 368 12.56 -18.74 -6.81
N ALA A 369 13.42 -19.32 -7.64
CA ALA A 369 14.21 -20.52 -7.36
C ALA A 369 15.39 -20.28 -6.40
N SER A 370 15.31 -19.27 -5.52
CA SER A 370 16.43 -18.83 -4.69
C SER A 370 16.28 -19.22 -3.22
N ASP A 371 17.43 -19.52 -2.63
CA ASP A 371 17.60 -19.94 -1.24
C ASP A 371 17.91 -18.77 -0.29
N VAL A 372 17.31 -17.61 -0.55
CA VAL A 372 17.48 -16.41 0.29
C VAL A 372 16.77 -16.60 1.63
N ILE A 373 17.45 -16.28 2.73
CA ILE A 373 17.02 -16.47 4.12
C ILE A 373 16.77 -15.11 4.75
N ILE A 374 15.52 -14.87 5.18
CA ILE A 374 15.13 -13.67 5.92
C ILE A 374 15.08 -13.99 7.41
N GLY A 375 15.93 -13.33 8.18
CA GLY A 375 15.90 -13.31 9.64
C GLY A 375 14.87 -12.31 10.17
N ILE A 376 13.94 -12.76 11.00
CA ILE A 376 12.89 -11.96 11.63
C ILE A 376 13.22 -11.82 13.12
N ILE A 377 13.52 -10.60 13.56
CA ILE A 377 13.78 -10.29 14.98
C ILE A 377 12.53 -9.61 15.55
N ASP A 378 11.74 -10.34 16.35
CA ASP A 378 10.39 -9.91 16.73
C ASP A 378 9.89 -10.64 18.02
N THR A 379 8.58 -10.80 18.17
CA THR A 379 7.83 -11.48 19.25
C THR A 379 7.70 -12.99 19.08
N GLY A 380 8.33 -13.56 18.05
CA GLY A 380 8.32 -14.99 17.74
C GLY A 380 7.53 -15.32 16.48
N ILE A 381 7.18 -16.60 16.32
CA ILE A 381 6.35 -17.08 15.19
C ILE A 381 5.31 -18.12 15.65
N TRP A 382 4.15 -18.17 15.01
CA TRP A 382 3.19 -19.27 15.12
C TRP A 382 3.44 -20.31 14.02
N PRO A 383 4.25 -21.36 14.27
CA PRO A 383 4.79 -22.21 13.22
C PRO A 383 3.73 -23.02 12.47
N GLU A 384 2.61 -23.36 13.12
CA GLU A 384 1.51 -24.13 12.50
C GLU A 384 0.66 -23.30 11.53
N HIS A 385 0.91 -21.99 11.40
CA HIS A 385 0.13 -21.16 10.51
C HIS A 385 0.36 -21.57 9.04
N VAL A 386 -0.72 -21.65 8.25
CA VAL A 386 -0.68 -22.06 6.82
C VAL A 386 0.25 -21.20 5.96
N SER A 387 0.50 -19.95 6.35
CA SER A 387 1.48 -19.06 5.69
C SER A 387 2.94 -19.54 5.84
N PHE A 388 3.23 -20.54 6.67
CA PHE A 388 4.57 -21.09 6.87
C PHE A 388 4.67 -22.56 6.42
N GLN A 389 3.71 -23.02 5.62
CA GLN A 389 3.85 -24.29 4.92
C GLN A 389 4.98 -24.22 3.89
N ASP A 390 5.61 -25.36 3.63
CA ASP A 390 6.82 -25.47 2.82
C ASP A 390 6.61 -26.21 1.50
N THR A 391 5.34 -26.35 1.09
CA THR A 391 4.94 -26.94 -0.19
C THR A 391 5.63 -26.23 -1.36
N GLY A 392 6.28 -27.01 -2.23
CA GLY A 392 6.98 -26.49 -3.40
C GLY A 392 8.36 -25.90 -3.13
N LEU A 393 8.87 -25.95 -1.89
CA LEU A 393 10.23 -25.52 -1.57
C LEU A 393 11.24 -26.68 -1.65
N SER A 394 12.43 -26.37 -2.15
CA SER A 394 13.59 -27.28 -2.14
C SER A 394 14.09 -27.51 -0.72
N ALA A 395 15.05 -28.45 -0.56
CA ALA A 395 15.72 -28.70 0.72
C ALA A 395 16.31 -27.42 1.33
N VAL A 396 16.48 -27.42 2.66
CA VAL A 396 17.11 -26.29 3.36
C VAL A 396 18.53 -26.08 2.82
N PRO A 397 18.97 -24.85 2.58
CA PRO A 397 20.29 -24.58 1.99
C PRO A 397 21.41 -25.11 2.88
N SER A 398 22.41 -25.79 2.31
CA SER A 398 23.52 -26.40 3.08
C SER A 398 24.36 -25.38 3.86
N ARG A 399 24.37 -24.11 3.42
CA ARG A 399 25.04 -23.00 4.12
C ARG A 399 24.35 -22.58 5.43
N TRP A 400 23.10 -22.99 5.65
CA TRP A 400 22.34 -22.61 6.85
C TRP A 400 22.91 -23.28 8.09
N LYS A 401 23.25 -22.49 9.11
CA LYS A 401 23.86 -22.99 10.37
C LYS A 401 22.94 -22.86 11.58
N GLY A 402 21.79 -22.21 11.42
CA GLY A 402 20.83 -22.06 12.51
C GLY A 402 20.11 -23.35 12.88
N VAL A 403 19.41 -23.32 14.01
CA VAL A 403 18.70 -24.50 14.54
C VAL A 403 17.26 -24.17 14.88
N CYS A 404 16.47 -25.22 15.04
CA CYS A 404 15.15 -25.14 15.65
C CYS A 404 15.26 -25.43 17.16
N GLU A 405 15.25 -24.38 17.97
CA GLU A 405 15.45 -24.49 19.42
C GLU A 405 14.18 -24.99 20.12
N LYS A 406 14.34 -25.95 21.03
CA LYS A 406 13.21 -26.49 21.82
C LYS A 406 12.85 -25.52 22.94
N GLY A 407 11.57 -25.45 23.29
CA GLY A 407 11.08 -24.73 24.46
C GLY A 407 9.60 -25.01 24.69
N THR A 408 8.95 -24.19 25.50
CA THR A 408 7.53 -24.33 25.86
C THR A 408 6.65 -24.36 24.61
N LYS A 409 5.94 -25.49 24.42
CA LYS A 409 5.11 -25.78 23.24
C LYS A 409 5.84 -25.56 21.89
N PHE A 410 7.15 -25.75 21.84
CA PHE A 410 7.94 -25.60 20.62
C PHE A 410 9.02 -26.68 20.55
N SER A 411 9.00 -27.46 19.49
CA SER A 411 9.87 -28.62 19.29
C SER A 411 10.62 -28.51 17.96
N LYS A 412 11.59 -29.41 17.72
CA LYS A 412 12.37 -29.40 16.48
C LYS A 412 11.52 -29.59 15.22
N SER A 413 10.39 -30.29 15.32
CA SER A 413 9.47 -30.53 14.20
C SER A 413 8.60 -29.32 13.84
N ASN A 414 8.67 -28.23 14.62
CA ASN A 414 8.00 -26.98 14.27
C ASN A 414 8.73 -26.22 13.16
N CYS A 415 10.00 -26.52 12.90
CA CYS A 415 10.71 -26.03 11.72
C CYS A 415 10.54 -27.01 10.56
N ASN A 416 10.52 -26.46 9.34
CA ASN A 416 10.33 -27.17 8.08
C ASN A 416 11.20 -26.50 7.00
N LYS A 417 10.95 -26.74 5.70
CA LYS A 417 11.76 -26.09 4.66
C LYS A 417 11.43 -24.59 4.49
N LYS A 418 10.34 -24.09 5.08
CA LYS A 418 9.94 -22.67 5.07
C LYS A 418 10.49 -21.91 6.27
N LEU A 419 10.10 -22.33 7.47
CA LEU A 419 10.66 -21.89 8.74
C LEU A 419 11.84 -22.79 9.08
N ILE A 420 13.05 -22.37 8.73
CA ILE A 420 14.24 -23.23 8.77
C ILE A 420 14.99 -23.16 10.11
N GLY A 421 14.69 -22.16 10.94
CA GLY A 421 15.21 -22.06 12.30
C GLY A 421 14.44 -21.06 13.15
N ALA A 422 14.47 -21.27 14.46
CA ALA A 422 13.70 -20.51 15.41
C ALA A 422 14.37 -20.55 16.79
N ARG A 423 14.58 -19.38 17.40
CA ARG A 423 15.24 -19.19 18.70
C ARG A 423 14.52 -18.14 19.53
N ALA A 424 14.74 -18.16 20.84
CA ALA A 424 14.26 -17.13 21.77
C ALA A 424 15.38 -16.66 22.69
N PHE A 425 15.40 -15.34 22.93
CA PHE A 425 16.38 -14.65 23.76
C PHE A 425 15.61 -13.95 24.89
N PHE A 426 15.94 -14.31 26.12
CA PHE A 426 15.24 -13.84 27.32
C PHE A 426 16.17 -13.71 28.52
N LYS A 427 17.49 -13.85 28.35
CA LYS A 427 18.40 -13.87 29.50
C LYS A 427 18.41 -12.51 30.17
N ALA A 428 18.47 -11.43 29.39
CA ALA A 428 18.40 -10.08 29.93
C ALA A 428 16.99 -9.75 30.43
N TYR A 429 15.96 -10.23 29.74
CA TYR A 429 14.59 -10.15 30.26
C TYR A 429 14.45 -10.76 31.65
N GLU A 430 14.90 -12.01 31.85
CA GLU A 430 14.76 -12.70 33.14
C GLU A 430 15.63 -12.11 34.24
N ALA A 431 16.77 -11.51 33.89
CA ALA A 431 17.60 -10.77 34.83
C ALA A 431 16.90 -9.52 35.38
N ASN A 432 16.14 -8.80 34.54
CA ASN A 432 15.53 -7.52 34.90
C ASN A 432 14.08 -7.64 35.42
N HIS A 433 13.34 -8.66 35.00
CA HIS A 433 11.91 -8.81 35.29
C HIS A 433 11.55 -10.14 35.98
N GLY A 434 12.56 -10.92 36.37
CA GLY A 434 12.36 -12.25 36.93
C GLY A 434 11.94 -13.29 35.89
N ARG A 435 11.69 -14.52 36.35
CA ARG A 435 11.37 -15.66 35.48
C ARG A 435 10.14 -15.38 34.61
N ILE A 436 10.20 -15.82 33.35
CA ILE A 436 9.05 -15.74 32.44
C ILE A 436 7.86 -16.50 33.04
N ASN A 437 6.72 -15.82 33.17
CA ASN A 437 5.48 -16.44 33.63
C ASN A 437 4.83 -17.27 32.51
N GLU A 438 5.12 -18.57 32.50
CA GLU A 438 4.67 -19.50 31.46
C GLU A 438 3.16 -19.80 31.44
N THR A 439 2.38 -19.26 32.40
CA THR A 439 0.91 -19.30 32.31
C THR A 439 0.38 -18.35 31.23
N ASN A 440 1.12 -17.27 30.96
CA ASN A 440 0.72 -16.21 30.05
C ASN A 440 1.73 -15.99 28.91
N GLU A 441 2.87 -16.69 28.91
CA GLU A 441 3.96 -16.58 27.93
C GLU A 441 4.48 -17.96 27.49
N PHE A 442 5.08 -18.04 26.30
CA PHE A 442 5.84 -19.22 25.90
C PHE A 442 7.33 -18.92 25.96
N LYS A 443 8.06 -19.61 26.86
CA LYS A 443 9.52 -19.59 26.92
C LYS A 443 10.13 -20.40 25.77
N SER A 444 9.87 -19.94 24.56
CA SER A 444 10.28 -20.50 23.28
C SER A 444 10.09 -19.48 22.16
N ALA A 445 10.44 -19.83 20.92
CA ALA A 445 10.21 -18.97 19.77
C ALA A 445 8.73 -18.83 19.37
N ARG A 446 7.79 -19.46 20.10
CA ARG A 446 6.35 -19.40 19.82
C ARG A 446 5.81 -17.99 20.05
N ASP A 447 5.06 -17.51 19.05
CA ASP A 447 4.32 -16.26 19.13
C ASP A 447 2.99 -16.41 19.87
N GLN A 448 2.58 -15.27 20.39
CA GLN A 448 2.08 -15.05 21.73
C GLN A 448 1.45 -13.65 21.76
N ASN A 449 2.00 -12.75 20.92
CA ASN A 449 1.58 -11.38 20.69
C ASN A 449 0.91 -11.21 19.31
N GLY A 450 1.34 -12.00 18.33
CA GLY A 450 0.90 -11.98 16.94
C GLY A 450 1.70 -11.05 16.03
N HIS A 451 2.48 -10.11 16.58
CA HIS A 451 3.26 -9.17 15.79
C HIS A 451 4.29 -9.89 14.89
N GLY A 452 5.06 -10.83 15.43
CA GLY A 452 6.13 -11.53 14.70
C GLY A 452 5.60 -12.47 13.63
N THR A 453 4.48 -13.15 13.90
CA THR A 453 3.75 -13.93 12.89
C THR A 453 3.26 -13.06 11.73
N HIS A 454 2.75 -11.85 12.05
CA HIS A 454 2.27 -10.90 11.06
C HIS A 454 3.41 -10.34 10.18
N THR A 455 4.52 -9.93 10.81
CA THR A 455 5.69 -9.39 10.09
C THR A 455 6.39 -10.47 9.25
N ALA A 456 6.60 -11.67 9.80
CA ALA A 456 7.21 -12.80 9.09
C ALA A 456 6.40 -13.21 7.85
N SER A 457 5.08 -13.29 7.98
CA SER A 457 4.20 -13.64 6.84
C SER A 457 4.08 -12.50 5.82
N THR A 458 4.24 -11.24 6.22
CA THR A 458 4.31 -10.10 5.29
C THR A 458 5.61 -10.13 4.47
N ALA A 459 6.74 -10.48 5.10
CA ALA A 459 8.03 -10.56 4.41
C ALA A 459 8.08 -11.75 3.45
N ALA A 460 7.74 -12.93 3.94
CA ALA A 460 7.94 -14.17 3.21
C ALA A 460 6.85 -15.22 3.47
N GLY A 461 5.62 -14.88 3.80
CA GLY A 461 4.54 -15.89 3.89
C GLY A 461 4.35 -16.66 2.57
N SER A 462 4.11 -17.96 2.66
CA SER A 462 3.70 -18.80 1.53
C SER A 462 2.34 -18.35 0.97
N LEU A 463 2.00 -18.83 -0.23
CA LEU A 463 0.73 -18.55 -0.88
C LEU A 463 -0.43 -19.18 -0.09
N VAL A 464 -1.40 -18.37 0.35
CA VAL A 464 -2.61 -18.84 1.05
C VAL A 464 -3.85 -18.27 0.38
N ALA A 465 -4.58 -19.14 -0.31
CA ALA A 465 -5.84 -18.78 -0.96
C ALA A 465 -6.94 -18.50 0.07
N ASN A 466 -7.91 -17.66 -0.30
CA ASN A 466 -9.08 -17.31 0.51
C ASN A 466 -8.77 -16.71 1.91
N ALA A 467 -7.55 -16.22 2.12
CA ALA A 467 -7.17 -15.49 3.33
C ALA A 467 -8.04 -14.24 3.51
N SER A 468 -8.55 -14.04 4.72
CA SER A 468 -9.40 -12.89 5.06
C SER A 468 -9.45 -12.67 6.57
N PHE A 469 -9.72 -11.43 6.99
CA PHE A 469 -10.10 -11.12 8.37
C PHE A 469 -11.63 -11.10 8.45
N LEU A 470 -12.23 -12.20 8.92
CA LEU A 470 -13.70 -12.33 9.03
C LEU A 470 -14.43 -11.95 7.71
N GLY A 471 -13.86 -12.38 6.58
CA GLY A 471 -14.35 -12.06 5.25
C GLY A 471 -13.86 -10.71 4.67
N LEU A 472 -13.33 -9.80 5.48
CA LEU A 472 -12.70 -8.57 4.99
C LEU A 472 -11.35 -8.86 4.34
N ALA A 473 -10.99 -8.06 3.33
CA ALA A 473 -9.75 -8.17 2.56
C ALA A 473 -9.54 -9.55 1.90
N LYS A 474 -10.62 -10.28 1.60
CA LYS A 474 -10.55 -11.65 1.08
C LYS A 474 -9.67 -11.76 -0.17
N GLY A 475 -8.74 -12.71 -0.19
CA GLY A 475 -7.87 -12.95 -1.32
C GLY A 475 -6.77 -14.00 -1.12
N LEU A 476 -5.72 -13.94 -1.93
CA LEU A 476 -4.51 -14.75 -1.89
C LEU A 476 -3.44 -14.04 -1.04
N ALA A 477 -3.40 -14.33 0.26
CA ALA A 477 -2.34 -13.78 1.10
C ALA A 477 -0.99 -14.41 0.70
N ARG A 478 0.06 -13.60 0.73
CA ARG A 478 1.44 -14.02 0.49
C ARG A 478 2.40 -12.98 1.04
N GLY A 479 3.61 -13.42 1.35
CA GLY A 479 4.72 -12.52 1.59
C GLY A 479 5.20 -11.87 0.30
N THR A 480 5.93 -10.78 0.46
CA THR A 480 6.57 -10.10 -0.66
C THR A 480 7.57 -11.00 -1.39
N SER A 481 8.36 -11.79 -0.64
CA SER A 481 9.20 -12.87 -1.19
C SER A 481 8.70 -14.25 -0.72
N TYR A 482 7.63 -14.75 -1.33
CA TYR A 482 6.93 -15.94 -0.84
C TYR A 482 7.72 -17.26 -0.94
N THR A 483 8.82 -17.31 -1.71
CA THR A 483 9.71 -18.49 -1.78
C THR A 483 10.93 -18.42 -0.86
N SER A 484 11.25 -17.26 -0.28
CA SER A 484 12.38 -17.12 0.65
C SER A 484 12.17 -17.93 1.94
N ARG A 485 13.27 -18.35 2.57
CA ARG A 485 13.28 -19.03 3.87
C ARG A 485 13.09 -18.01 5.00
N ILE A 486 12.54 -18.47 6.12
CA ILE A 486 12.34 -17.68 7.34
C ILE A 486 13.17 -18.28 8.47
N ALA A 487 13.91 -17.42 9.17
CA ALA A 487 14.51 -17.73 10.46
C ALA A 487 14.02 -16.73 11.50
N VAL A 488 13.54 -17.19 12.66
CA VAL A 488 12.92 -16.31 13.68
C VAL A 488 13.77 -16.25 14.94
N TYR A 489 13.96 -15.03 15.45
CA TYR A 489 14.66 -14.74 16.68
C TYR A 489 13.73 -13.92 17.58
N LYS A 490 13.09 -14.58 18.55
CA LYS A 490 12.19 -13.92 19.51
C LYS A 490 13.01 -13.17 20.55
N VAL A 491 12.82 -11.85 20.64
CA VAL A 491 13.50 -10.96 21.59
C VAL A 491 12.53 -10.09 22.39
N CYS A 492 11.27 -10.08 21.96
CA CYS A 492 10.21 -9.29 22.57
C CYS A 492 9.28 -10.17 23.39
N TRP A 493 9.00 -9.69 24.60
CA TRP A 493 8.14 -10.29 25.61
C TRP A 493 7.07 -9.26 25.99
N ARG A 494 6.09 -9.64 26.83
CA ARG A 494 4.96 -8.77 27.19
C ARG A 494 5.33 -7.33 27.63
N PRO A 495 6.37 -7.08 28.45
CA PRO A 495 6.79 -5.72 28.83
C PRO A 495 7.50 -4.96 27.71
N GLY A 496 8.10 -5.65 26.73
CA GLY A 496 8.90 -5.05 25.68
C GLY A 496 10.04 -5.95 25.20
N CYS A 497 11.02 -5.33 24.55
CA CYS A 497 12.18 -6.02 23.97
C CYS A 497 13.46 -5.50 24.63
N SER A 498 14.29 -6.40 25.15
CA SER A 498 15.59 -6.02 25.74
C SER A 498 16.62 -5.76 24.65
N THR A 499 17.34 -4.65 24.71
CA THR A 499 18.41 -4.31 23.75
C THR A 499 19.58 -5.31 23.80
N ILE A 500 19.83 -5.92 24.96
CA ILE A 500 20.84 -6.97 25.13
C ILE A 500 20.41 -8.25 24.39
N ASP A 501 19.17 -8.68 24.59
CA ASP A 501 18.62 -9.85 23.88
C ASP A 501 18.52 -9.58 22.37
N MET A 502 18.26 -8.33 21.95
CA MET A 502 18.32 -7.90 20.54
C MET A 502 19.71 -8.04 19.93
N LEU A 503 20.76 -7.54 20.60
CA LEU A 503 22.13 -7.65 20.10
C LEU A 503 22.54 -9.13 19.98
N ALA A 504 22.22 -9.95 20.99
CA ALA A 504 22.48 -11.39 20.93
C ALA A 504 21.74 -12.07 19.76
N ALA A 505 20.52 -11.67 19.47
CA ALA A 505 19.77 -12.18 18.32
C ALA A 505 20.38 -11.75 16.98
N ILE A 506 20.83 -10.49 16.86
CA ILE A 506 21.50 -9.99 15.65
C ILE A 506 22.79 -10.77 15.40
N ASP A 507 23.66 -10.86 16.42
CA ASP A 507 24.91 -11.63 16.35
C ASP A 507 24.62 -13.08 15.94
N LYS A 508 23.64 -13.71 16.58
CA LYS A 508 23.30 -15.09 16.23
C LYS A 508 22.76 -15.24 14.82
N ALA A 509 21.98 -14.28 14.33
CA ALA A 509 21.48 -14.30 12.97
C ALA A 509 22.59 -14.15 11.92
N VAL A 510 23.59 -13.32 12.20
CA VAL A 510 24.80 -13.20 11.35
C VAL A 510 25.53 -14.54 11.28
N GLN A 511 25.78 -15.18 12.43
CA GLN A 511 26.47 -16.48 12.49
C GLN A 511 25.69 -17.60 11.79
N ASP A 512 24.35 -17.59 11.92
CA ASP A 512 23.48 -18.61 11.35
C ASP A 512 23.38 -18.47 9.81
N GLY A 513 23.78 -17.31 9.25
CA GLY A 513 23.97 -17.09 7.82
C GLY A 513 22.73 -16.53 7.10
N VAL A 514 21.97 -15.64 7.74
CA VAL A 514 20.85 -14.94 7.09
C VAL A 514 21.34 -13.94 6.02
N ASP A 515 20.52 -13.62 5.01
CA ASP A 515 20.88 -12.63 3.98
C ASP A 515 20.21 -11.27 4.20
N VAL A 516 19.05 -11.29 4.85
CA VAL A 516 18.24 -10.10 5.15
C VAL A 516 17.75 -10.16 6.59
N LEU A 517 17.91 -9.09 7.34
CA LEU A 517 17.30 -8.88 8.65
C LEU A 517 16.11 -7.94 8.55
N SER A 518 15.00 -8.34 9.17
CA SER A 518 13.78 -7.53 9.33
C SER A 518 13.58 -7.24 10.82
N ILE A 519 13.71 -5.97 11.21
CA ILE A 519 13.61 -5.53 12.61
C ILE A 519 12.49 -4.49 12.73
N SER A 520 11.30 -4.97 13.10
CA SER A 520 10.10 -4.15 13.24
C SER A 520 9.87 -3.70 14.68
N ILE A 521 10.93 -3.20 15.31
CA ILE A 521 10.98 -2.84 16.74
C ILE A 521 11.46 -1.39 16.86
N GLY A 522 10.67 -0.57 17.57
CA GLY A 522 11.05 0.80 17.93
C GLY A 522 12.00 0.84 19.12
N SER A 523 12.79 1.89 19.22
CA SER A 523 13.60 2.20 20.42
C SER A 523 13.61 3.71 20.66
N ARG A 524 14.18 4.14 21.77
CA ARG A 524 14.61 5.53 21.93
C ARG A 524 15.72 5.84 20.92
N LEU A 525 15.79 7.09 20.49
CA LEU A 525 16.90 7.61 19.69
C LEU A 525 18.15 7.77 20.58
N LEU A 526 19.26 7.15 20.18
CA LEU A 526 20.56 7.21 20.85
C LEU A 526 21.67 7.48 19.81
N PRO A 527 22.81 8.08 20.21
CA PRO A 527 24.01 8.11 19.38
C PRO A 527 24.47 6.71 18.97
N PHE A 528 25.10 6.56 17.80
CA PHE A 528 25.37 5.23 17.23
C PHE A 528 26.29 4.38 18.11
N HIS A 529 27.32 4.97 18.72
CA HIS A 529 28.24 4.28 19.64
C HIS A 529 27.57 3.82 20.95
N SER A 530 26.38 4.36 21.27
CA SER A 530 25.60 4.03 22.47
C SER A 530 24.34 3.21 22.16
N ASP A 531 24.10 2.87 20.88
CA ASP A 531 22.98 2.03 20.45
C ASP A 531 23.50 0.61 20.10
N PRO A 532 23.29 -0.40 20.97
CA PRO A 532 23.69 -1.78 20.70
C PRO A 532 23.09 -2.33 19.40
N VAL A 533 21.90 -1.89 19.01
CA VAL A 533 21.27 -2.32 17.74
C VAL A 533 21.98 -1.67 16.56
N ALA A 534 22.39 -0.40 16.66
CA ALA A 534 23.18 0.25 15.60
C ALA A 534 24.53 -0.46 15.42
N ILE A 535 25.22 -0.78 16.52
CA ILE A 535 26.49 -1.53 16.50
C ILE A 535 26.29 -2.92 15.89
N GLY A 536 25.36 -3.73 16.40
CA GLY A 536 25.12 -5.08 15.88
C GLY A 536 24.73 -5.11 14.41
N THR A 537 23.91 -4.13 13.98
CA THR A 537 23.49 -4.05 12.56
C THR A 537 24.60 -3.57 11.63
N PHE A 538 25.59 -2.80 12.12
CA PHE A 538 26.78 -2.47 11.35
C PHE A 538 27.56 -3.75 10.99
N TRP A 539 27.78 -4.62 11.97
CA TRP A 539 28.45 -5.91 11.80
C TRP A 539 27.69 -6.86 10.87
N ALA A 540 26.35 -6.82 10.90
CA ALA A 540 25.53 -7.55 9.94
C ALA A 540 25.74 -7.04 8.51
N ILE A 541 25.73 -5.72 8.31
CA ILE A 541 25.95 -5.10 6.99
C ILE A 541 27.36 -5.41 6.46
N LYS A 542 28.38 -5.34 7.33
CA LYS A 542 29.75 -5.74 7.00
C LYS A 542 29.84 -7.21 6.57
N SER A 543 29.02 -8.07 7.17
CA SER A 543 28.88 -9.49 6.78
C SER A 543 28.04 -9.71 5.51
N GLY A 544 27.66 -8.64 4.79
CA GLY A 544 26.90 -8.70 3.56
C GLY A 544 25.39 -8.86 3.74
N ILE A 545 24.87 -8.66 4.96
CA ILE A 545 23.47 -8.87 5.32
C ILE A 545 22.70 -7.55 5.25
N PHE A 546 21.65 -7.49 4.44
CA PHE A 546 20.81 -6.30 4.36
C PHE A 546 19.93 -6.14 5.59
N VAL A 547 19.88 -4.96 6.20
CA VAL A 547 19.09 -4.69 7.41
C VAL A 547 17.98 -3.69 7.11
N SER A 548 16.73 -4.09 7.34
CA SER A 548 15.56 -3.19 7.31
C SER A 548 14.99 -2.96 8.70
N ASN A 549 14.70 -1.70 9.00
CA ASN A 549 14.09 -1.26 10.25
C ASN A 549 12.86 -0.39 9.99
N SER A 550 11.86 -0.53 10.85
CA SER A 550 10.72 0.39 10.92
C SER A 550 11.17 1.79 11.38
N ALA A 551 10.65 2.86 10.76
CA ALA A 551 10.98 4.24 11.14
C ALA A 551 10.48 4.66 12.53
N GLY A 552 9.41 4.03 13.02
CA GLY A 552 8.71 4.40 14.26
C GLY A 552 7.29 4.87 14.00
N ASN A 553 6.47 4.86 15.06
CA ASN A 553 5.04 5.21 15.00
C ASN A 553 4.71 6.47 15.83
N SER A 554 5.68 7.37 15.99
CA SER A 554 5.58 8.58 16.83
C SER A 554 5.40 9.87 16.02
N GLY A 555 5.05 9.75 14.74
CA GLY A 555 4.67 10.88 13.90
C GLY A 555 3.35 11.55 14.34
N PRO A 556 2.99 12.68 13.74
CA PRO A 556 3.63 13.31 12.57
C PRO A 556 4.68 14.37 12.93
N PHE A 557 5.05 14.49 14.19
CA PHE A 557 6.01 15.51 14.64
C PHE A 557 7.37 15.33 13.96
N SER A 558 8.01 16.46 13.64
CA SER A 558 9.36 16.51 13.10
C SER A 558 10.35 15.78 14.03
N SER A 559 11.39 15.18 13.47
CA SER A 559 12.47 14.53 14.23
C SER A 559 12.02 13.40 15.17
N SER A 560 10.95 12.68 14.81
CA SER A 560 10.39 11.56 15.58
C SER A 560 10.90 10.17 15.13
N VAL A 561 11.78 10.12 14.13
CA VAL A 561 12.41 8.88 13.64
C VAL A 561 13.40 8.33 14.67
N SER A 562 13.31 7.03 14.97
CA SER A 562 14.11 6.41 16.04
C SER A 562 15.28 5.54 15.55
N LYS A 563 15.24 5.05 14.30
CA LYS A 563 16.27 4.17 13.72
C LYS A 563 16.99 4.91 12.61
N THR A 564 18.12 5.52 12.95
CA THR A 564 18.74 6.55 12.11
C THR A 564 20.12 6.22 11.56
N ALA A 565 20.74 5.10 11.95
CA ALA A 565 22.07 4.76 11.46
C ALA A 565 22.10 4.63 9.91
N PRO A 566 23.14 5.16 9.24
CA PRO A 566 23.18 5.19 7.77
C PRO A 566 23.25 3.80 7.13
N TRP A 567 23.81 2.79 7.79
CA TRP A 567 23.88 1.44 7.23
C TRP A 567 22.53 0.69 7.24
N MET A 568 21.55 1.12 8.05
CA MET A 568 20.21 0.51 8.09
C MET A 568 19.28 1.12 7.04
N MET A 569 18.39 0.30 6.44
CA MET A 569 17.25 0.79 5.64
C MET A 569 16.07 1.13 6.54
N THR A 570 15.78 2.42 6.73
CA THR A 570 14.70 2.91 7.59
C THR A 570 13.41 3.15 6.79
N VAL A 571 12.32 2.48 7.15
CA VAL A 571 11.11 2.40 6.33
C VAL A 571 9.91 3.11 6.98
N ALA A 572 9.36 4.11 6.28
CA ALA A 572 8.11 4.77 6.63
C ALA A 572 6.86 3.97 6.20
N ALA A 573 5.69 4.34 6.73
CA ALA A 573 4.43 3.69 6.44
C ALA A 573 3.52 4.57 5.58
N SER A 574 2.91 3.94 4.57
CA SER A 574 1.91 4.57 3.72
C SER A 574 0.67 3.69 3.52
N TYR A 575 -0.41 4.34 3.10
CA TYR A 575 -1.66 3.70 2.71
C TYR A 575 -1.53 2.97 1.37
N THR A 576 -2.27 1.86 1.23
CA THR A 576 -2.61 1.30 -0.09
C THR A 576 -3.91 1.94 -0.60
N ASP A 577 -4.34 1.60 -1.80
CA ASP A 577 -5.63 2.03 -2.35
C ASP A 577 -6.84 1.27 -1.75
N ARG A 578 -6.62 0.36 -0.80
CA ARG A 578 -7.65 -0.40 -0.08
C ARG A 578 -8.07 0.29 1.22
N THR A 579 -9.36 0.30 1.50
CA THR A 579 -9.96 0.80 2.76
C THR A 579 -11.14 -0.06 3.23
N PHE A 580 -11.66 0.24 4.43
CA PHE A 580 -12.76 -0.47 5.09
C PHE A 580 -13.86 0.50 5.57
N PRO A 581 -14.67 1.08 4.66
CA PRO A 581 -15.53 2.20 5.00
C PRO A 581 -16.66 1.82 5.96
N ALA A 582 -16.92 2.69 6.92
CA ALA A 582 -18.09 2.68 7.78
C ALA A 582 -18.87 3.99 7.57
N ILE A 583 -20.09 3.88 7.07
CA ILE A 583 -20.94 5.04 6.80
C ILE A 583 -21.73 5.38 8.06
N ILE A 584 -21.51 6.59 8.58
CA ILE A 584 -22.18 7.13 9.76
C ILE A 584 -23.24 8.13 9.27
N LYS A 585 -24.51 7.85 9.53
CA LYS A 585 -25.60 8.79 9.24
C LYS A 585 -26.11 9.40 10.53
N LEU A 586 -26.02 10.73 10.63
CA LEU A 586 -26.51 11.48 11.78
C LEU A 586 -28.00 11.80 11.61
N GLY A 587 -28.71 11.98 12.71
CA GLY A 587 -30.15 12.28 12.73
C GLY A 587 -30.52 13.62 12.09
N ASN A 588 -29.56 14.52 11.87
CA ASN A 588 -29.76 15.77 11.10
C ASN A 588 -29.65 15.57 9.58
N GLY A 589 -29.52 14.32 9.10
CA GLY A 589 -29.43 13.98 7.68
C GLY A 589 -28.02 14.03 7.08
N LYS A 590 -27.01 14.52 7.80
CA LYS A 590 -25.63 14.49 7.30
C LYS A 590 -25.08 13.06 7.34
N VAL A 591 -24.37 12.70 6.28
CA VAL A 591 -23.67 11.43 6.15
C VAL A 591 -22.18 11.71 6.16
N VAL A 592 -21.44 11.01 7.02
CA VAL A 592 -19.99 11.07 7.09
C VAL A 592 -19.39 9.68 6.95
N GLU A 593 -18.19 9.61 6.40
CA GLU A 593 -17.46 8.36 6.21
C GLU A 593 -16.40 8.21 7.32
N GLY A 594 -16.41 7.05 7.96
CA GLY A 594 -15.36 6.58 8.86
C GLY A 594 -14.78 5.24 8.39
N ILE A 595 -14.05 4.59 9.27
CA ILE A 595 -13.39 3.31 9.01
C ILE A 595 -13.68 2.28 10.11
N SER A 596 -13.81 1.01 9.76
CA SER A 596 -14.02 -0.07 10.73
C SER A 596 -13.67 -1.45 10.19
N LEU A 597 -13.18 -2.33 11.06
CA LEU A 597 -13.09 -3.77 10.79
C LEU A 597 -14.20 -4.58 11.46
N TYR A 598 -15.19 -3.91 12.05
CA TYR A 598 -16.33 -4.61 12.63
C TYR A 598 -17.11 -5.36 11.54
N SER A 599 -17.29 -6.67 11.74
CA SER A 599 -17.91 -7.58 10.78
C SER A 599 -19.25 -8.15 11.25
N GLY A 600 -19.78 -7.67 12.38
CA GLY A 600 -21.10 -8.03 12.88
C GLY A 600 -22.22 -7.15 12.30
N ASP A 601 -23.36 -7.11 12.98
CA ASP A 601 -24.55 -6.41 12.52
C ASP A 601 -24.39 -4.89 12.48
N ALA A 602 -24.87 -4.29 11.39
CA ALA A 602 -24.93 -2.84 11.26
C ALA A 602 -26.00 -2.24 12.20
N LEU A 603 -25.72 -1.05 12.73
CA LEU A 603 -26.71 -0.25 13.46
C LEU A 603 -27.54 0.54 12.45
N THR A 604 -28.48 -0.13 11.76
CA THR A 604 -29.25 0.45 10.64
C THR A 604 -30.35 1.40 11.08
N LYS A 605 -30.91 1.20 12.28
CA LYS A 605 -31.88 2.11 12.90
C LYS A 605 -31.14 3.23 13.64
N PRO A 606 -31.66 4.47 13.66
CA PRO A 606 -31.07 5.54 14.45
C PRO A 606 -31.05 5.20 15.95
N VAL A 607 -29.87 5.27 16.56
CA VAL A 607 -29.62 5.01 17.99
C VAL A 607 -29.22 6.33 18.67
N PRO A 608 -29.70 6.64 19.88
CA PRO A 608 -29.28 7.83 20.61
C PRO A 608 -27.76 7.88 20.85
N VAL A 609 -27.21 9.09 20.91
CA VAL A 609 -25.78 9.33 21.14
C VAL A 609 -25.52 9.86 22.54
N ALA A 610 -24.39 9.45 23.14
CA ALA A 610 -23.86 10.00 24.38
C ALA A 610 -22.44 10.56 24.16
N TYR A 611 -22.17 11.73 24.72
CA TYR A 611 -20.87 12.39 24.76
C TYR A 611 -20.78 13.32 25.98
N LEU A 612 -19.61 13.35 26.62
CA LEU A 612 -19.29 14.25 27.73
C LEU A 612 -20.32 14.13 28.88
N GLU A 613 -20.99 15.20 29.30
CA GLU A 613 -21.98 15.19 30.39
C GLU A 613 -23.13 14.18 30.18
N SER A 614 -23.48 13.90 28.92
CA SER A 614 -24.50 12.88 28.60
C SER A 614 -23.98 11.43 28.64
N ALA A 615 -22.71 11.24 29.01
CA ALA A 615 -22.03 9.97 29.18
C ALA A 615 -21.36 9.78 30.57
N GLY A 616 -21.28 10.84 31.39
CA GLY A 616 -20.65 10.82 32.71
C GLY A 616 -19.96 12.15 33.04
N SER A 617 -18.82 12.10 33.72
CA SER A 617 -18.00 13.29 34.04
C SER A 617 -17.22 13.81 32.82
N ALA A 618 -16.46 14.90 32.96
CA ALA A 618 -15.59 15.39 31.88
C ALA A 618 -14.59 14.33 31.36
N ALA A 619 -14.18 13.38 32.21
CA ALA A 619 -13.31 12.27 31.82
C ALA A 619 -14.01 11.20 30.95
N SER A 620 -15.33 11.20 30.88
CA SER A 620 -16.11 10.30 30.01
C SER A 620 -15.82 10.53 28.52
N LYS A 621 -15.36 11.72 28.14
CA LYS A 621 -14.99 12.06 26.74
C LYS A 621 -13.95 11.10 26.17
N PHE A 622 -13.11 10.51 27.02
CA PHE A 622 -12.09 9.54 26.60
C PHE A 622 -12.55 8.07 26.69
N CYS A 623 -13.70 7.76 27.29
CA CYS A 623 -14.19 6.38 27.43
C CYS A 623 -13.17 5.43 28.10
N LEU A 624 -12.46 5.93 29.12
CA LEU A 624 -11.50 5.15 29.90
C LEU A 624 -12.24 4.28 30.92
N ASN A 625 -11.52 3.34 31.51
CA ASN A 625 -12.11 2.42 32.47
C ASN A 625 -12.67 3.20 33.68
N GLY A 626 -13.94 2.95 34.01
CA GLY A 626 -14.64 3.60 35.11
C GLY A 626 -15.01 5.06 34.91
N THR A 627 -14.86 5.64 33.70
CA THR A 627 -15.25 7.05 33.45
C THR A 627 -16.64 7.23 32.82
N LEU A 628 -17.27 6.15 32.38
CA LEU A 628 -18.62 6.16 31.79
C LEU A 628 -19.67 5.81 32.85
N ASP A 629 -20.77 6.58 32.88
CA ASP A 629 -21.94 6.27 33.71
C ASP A 629 -22.88 5.33 32.95
N GLU A 630 -23.06 4.11 33.48
CA GLU A 630 -23.92 3.09 32.86
C GLU A 630 -25.35 3.59 32.62
N THR A 631 -25.93 4.35 33.55
CA THR A 631 -27.31 4.82 33.45
C THR A 631 -27.49 5.80 32.28
N LEU A 632 -26.44 6.56 31.97
CA LEU A 632 -26.44 7.54 30.90
C LEU A 632 -26.11 6.94 29.53
N VAL A 633 -25.26 5.91 29.47
CA VAL A 633 -24.78 5.34 28.20
C VAL A 633 -25.51 4.06 27.74
N LYS A 634 -26.26 3.39 28.63
CA LYS A 634 -26.98 2.16 28.31
C LYS A 634 -27.88 2.33 27.09
N GLY A 635 -27.69 1.46 26.09
CA GLY A 635 -28.48 1.49 24.85
C GLY A 635 -28.08 2.58 23.84
N LYS A 636 -26.99 3.33 24.08
CA LYS A 636 -26.56 4.45 23.23
C LYS A 636 -25.25 4.17 22.48
N ILE A 637 -24.99 4.96 21.44
CA ILE A 637 -23.67 5.06 20.80
C ILE A 637 -22.85 6.11 21.54
N VAL A 638 -21.64 5.78 21.98
CA VAL A 638 -20.77 6.72 22.71
C VAL A 638 -19.73 7.32 21.77
N VAL A 639 -19.60 8.65 21.76
CA VAL A 639 -18.51 9.35 21.06
C VAL A 639 -17.30 9.41 22.00
N CYS A 640 -16.16 8.91 21.56
CA CYS A 640 -14.94 8.83 22.34
C CYS A 640 -13.80 9.57 21.64
N ASP A 641 -13.06 10.40 22.37
CA ASP A 641 -11.84 11.03 21.91
C ASP A 641 -10.67 10.02 21.94
N GLY A 642 -9.91 9.97 20.85
CA GLY A 642 -8.73 9.14 20.64
C GLY A 642 -7.41 9.73 21.15
N ALA A 643 -7.41 10.90 21.81
CA ALA A 643 -6.18 11.56 22.31
C ALA A 643 -5.43 10.80 23.43
N SER A 644 -6.09 9.90 24.17
CA SER A 644 -5.50 9.16 25.30
C SER A 644 -6.06 7.74 25.40
N GLY A 645 -5.30 6.79 25.98
CA GLY A 645 -5.74 5.41 26.23
C GLY A 645 -5.77 4.50 25.00
N ASN A 646 -5.92 3.18 25.23
CA ASN A 646 -5.92 2.19 24.16
C ASN A 646 -7.24 2.21 23.36
N ARG A 647 -7.15 2.31 22.03
CA ARG A 647 -8.33 2.38 21.13
C ARG A 647 -9.26 1.17 21.26
N TYR A 648 -8.71 -0.02 21.45
CA TYR A 648 -9.49 -1.25 21.60
C TYR A 648 -10.17 -1.32 22.96
N GLU A 649 -9.45 -0.94 24.02
CA GLU A 649 -9.97 -0.91 25.40
C GLU A 649 -11.17 0.04 25.53
N LYS A 650 -11.17 1.19 24.86
CA LYS A 650 -12.33 2.10 24.82
C LYS A 650 -13.60 1.40 24.38
N SER A 651 -13.52 0.58 23.32
CA SER A 651 -14.69 -0.19 22.85
C SER A 651 -15.14 -1.25 23.84
N TYR A 652 -14.21 -1.80 24.63
CA TYR A 652 -14.53 -2.69 25.73
C TYR A 652 -15.24 -1.96 26.87
N ASN A 653 -14.72 -0.80 27.30
CA ASN A 653 -15.32 0.01 28.36
C ASN A 653 -16.74 0.46 28.01
N VAL A 654 -16.96 0.91 26.77
CA VAL A 654 -18.30 1.25 26.27
C VAL A 654 -19.24 0.03 26.34
N LYS A 655 -18.76 -1.15 25.96
CA LYS A 655 -19.54 -2.40 26.06
C LYS A 655 -19.88 -2.75 27.52
N GLN A 656 -18.92 -2.59 28.43
CA GLN A 656 -19.13 -2.88 29.87
C GLN A 656 -20.18 -1.94 30.47
N ALA A 657 -20.16 -0.67 30.11
CA ALA A 657 -21.17 0.31 30.50
C ALA A 657 -22.50 0.18 29.72
N LYS A 658 -22.73 -0.97 29.05
CA LYS A 658 -23.96 -1.30 28.30
C LYS A 658 -24.26 -0.37 27.10
N GLY A 659 -23.25 0.34 26.59
CA GLY A 659 -23.33 1.03 25.32
C GLY A 659 -23.41 0.04 24.15
N VAL A 660 -24.11 0.42 23.08
CA VAL A 660 -24.38 -0.46 21.92
C VAL A 660 -23.52 -0.13 20.69
N GLY A 661 -22.78 0.98 20.72
CA GLY A 661 -21.86 1.36 19.66
C GLY A 661 -20.86 2.44 20.09
N MET A 662 -19.85 2.69 19.26
CA MET A 662 -18.85 3.73 19.53
C MET A 662 -18.45 4.49 18.26
N ILE A 663 -18.25 5.81 18.36
CA ILE A 663 -17.53 6.59 17.35
C ILE A 663 -16.23 7.09 17.96
N LEU A 664 -15.10 6.69 17.37
CA LEU A 664 -13.78 7.09 17.83
C LEU A 664 -13.28 8.26 17.00
N VAL A 665 -13.11 9.42 17.64
CA VAL A 665 -12.66 10.65 17.00
C VAL A 665 -11.15 10.80 17.12
N ASN A 666 -10.48 11.07 16.01
CA ASN A 666 -9.05 11.38 16.05
C ASN A 666 -8.77 12.75 16.69
N PRO A 667 -7.65 12.87 17.41
CA PRO A 667 -7.15 14.16 17.87
C PRO A 667 -6.59 15.01 16.71
N LYS A 668 -6.52 16.33 16.91
CA LYS A 668 -6.03 17.32 15.92
C LYS A 668 -4.70 16.93 15.27
N PHE A 669 -3.73 16.50 16.08
CA PHE A 669 -2.39 16.15 15.58
C PHE A 669 -2.36 14.92 14.67
N LYS A 670 -3.40 14.07 14.65
CA LYS A 670 -3.50 12.94 13.70
C LYS A 670 -4.26 13.29 12.42
N GLY A 671 -4.82 14.49 12.33
CA GLY A 671 -5.55 14.95 11.15
C GLY A 671 -6.60 13.96 10.67
N GLU A 672 -6.57 13.64 9.38
CA GLU A 672 -7.54 12.75 8.71
C GLU A 672 -7.10 11.27 8.68
N GLU A 673 -6.18 10.86 9.55
CA GLU A 673 -5.72 9.47 9.63
C GLU A 673 -6.87 8.49 9.87
N LEU A 674 -6.95 7.41 9.09
CA LEU A 674 -7.97 6.37 9.25
C LEU A 674 -7.31 4.99 9.35
N THR A 675 -7.14 4.53 10.60
CA THR A 675 -6.73 3.15 10.91
C THR A 675 -7.96 2.30 11.18
N ALA A 676 -8.05 1.16 10.50
CA ALA A 676 -9.18 0.25 10.63
C ALA A 676 -8.98 -0.63 11.88
N ASP A 677 -9.85 -0.46 12.88
CA ASP A 677 -9.74 -1.15 14.16
C ASP A 677 -10.80 -2.28 14.28
N PRO A 678 -10.43 -3.47 14.79
CA PRO A 678 -11.37 -4.58 14.98
C PRO A 678 -12.09 -4.44 16.32
N HIS A 679 -12.87 -3.39 16.53
CA HIS A 679 -13.63 -3.20 17.78
C HIS A 679 -14.57 -4.38 18.09
N ILE A 680 -14.84 -4.61 19.38
CA ILE A 680 -15.67 -5.73 19.86
C ILE A 680 -17.18 -5.45 19.81
N LEU A 681 -17.56 -4.20 19.53
CA LEU A 681 -18.92 -3.71 19.33
C LEU A 681 -18.96 -2.88 18.02
N PRO A 682 -20.15 -2.58 17.46
CA PRO A 682 -20.27 -1.73 16.29
C PRO A 682 -19.60 -0.37 16.52
N ALA A 683 -18.50 -0.13 15.81
CA ALA A 683 -17.76 1.13 15.98
C ALA A 683 -17.12 1.60 14.69
N ALA A 684 -16.92 2.91 14.58
CA ALA A 684 -16.24 3.54 13.46
C ALA A 684 -15.27 4.62 13.94
N GLY A 685 -14.04 4.60 13.41
CA GLY A 685 -13.08 5.67 13.57
C GLY A 685 -13.32 6.78 12.54
N VAL A 686 -13.14 8.04 12.92
CA VAL A 686 -13.25 9.20 12.02
C VAL A 686 -12.05 10.14 12.17
N GLY A 687 -11.69 10.80 11.07
CA GLY A 687 -10.66 11.85 11.06
C GLY A 687 -11.08 13.07 11.89
N TYR A 688 -10.12 13.95 12.18
CA TYR A 688 -10.32 15.08 13.09
C TYR A 688 -11.42 16.04 12.62
N THR A 689 -11.42 16.46 11.35
CA THR A 689 -12.40 17.42 10.82
C THR A 689 -13.82 16.86 10.91
N THR A 690 -13.98 15.59 10.50
CA THR A 690 -15.26 14.87 10.61
C THR A 690 -15.67 14.69 12.07
N GLY A 691 -14.72 14.33 12.93
CA GLY A 691 -14.93 14.11 14.35
C GLY A 691 -15.38 15.37 15.09
N LYS A 692 -14.78 16.53 14.82
CA LYS A 692 -15.23 17.83 15.36
C LYS A 692 -16.69 18.09 15.04
N TYR A 693 -17.11 17.78 13.82
CA TYR A 693 -18.51 17.91 13.42
C TYR A 693 -19.42 16.92 14.16
N VAL A 694 -19.00 15.66 14.33
CA VAL A 694 -19.75 14.65 15.11
C VAL A 694 -19.90 15.07 16.57
N ILE A 695 -18.82 15.56 17.19
CA ILE A 695 -18.83 16.07 18.56
C ILE A 695 -19.79 17.26 18.68
N GLN A 696 -19.68 18.25 17.79
CA GLN A 696 -20.58 19.40 17.80
C GLN A 696 -22.06 18.97 17.67
N TYR A 697 -22.35 18.03 16.78
CA TYR A 697 -23.70 17.47 16.63
C TYR A 697 -24.18 16.77 17.91
N ALA A 698 -23.34 15.94 18.52
CA ALA A 698 -23.66 15.21 19.75
C ALA A 698 -23.93 16.16 20.93
N SER A 699 -23.22 17.28 21.02
CA SER A 699 -23.39 18.25 22.12
C SER A 699 -24.55 19.22 21.93
N THR A 700 -24.92 19.57 20.70
CA THR A 700 -25.88 20.67 20.43
C THR A 700 -27.27 20.21 20.04
N ALA A 701 -27.41 19.00 19.49
CA ALA A 701 -28.72 18.49 19.09
C ALA A 701 -29.55 18.08 20.32
N LYS A 702 -30.84 18.42 20.35
CA LYS A 702 -31.75 18.08 21.47
C LYS A 702 -31.90 16.55 21.68
N LYS A 703 -31.86 15.77 20.61
CA LYS A 703 -31.98 14.29 20.60
C LYS A 703 -31.04 13.71 19.53
N PRO A 704 -29.72 13.70 19.77
CA PRO A 704 -28.75 13.25 18.77
C PRO A 704 -28.94 11.75 18.53
N THR A 705 -29.05 11.35 17.27
CA THR A 705 -29.14 9.94 16.87
C THR A 705 -28.19 9.63 15.74
N VAL A 706 -27.72 8.38 15.67
CA VAL A 706 -26.77 7.90 14.67
C VAL A 706 -27.10 6.48 14.23
N SER A 707 -26.86 6.20 12.95
CA SER A 707 -26.76 4.83 12.41
C SER A 707 -25.36 4.60 11.82
N ILE A 708 -24.86 3.37 11.92
CA ILE A 708 -23.53 2.98 11.42
C ILE A 708 -23.69 1.77 10.48
N ILE A 709 -23.25 1.91 9.23
CA ILE A 709 -23.36 0.89 8.19
C ILE A 709 -21.96 0.53 7.67
N PHE A 710 -21.58 -0.73 7.81
CA PHE A 710 -20.29 -1.24 7.37
C PHE A 710 -20.33 -1.65 5.89
N LYS A 711 -19.36 -1.17 5.08
CA LYS A 711 -19.30 -1.44 3.63
C LYS A 711 -18.32 -2.55 3.24
N GLY A 712 -17.65 -3.14 4.21
CA GLY A 712 -16.64 -4.16 3.95
C GLY A 712 -15.40 -3.57 3.28
N THR A 713 -14.82 -4.29 2.32
CA THR A 713 -13.56 -3.89 1.66
C THR A 713 -13.84 -3.13 0.36
N VAL A 714 -13.20 -1.96 0.23
CA VAL A 714 -13.28 -1.10 -0.97
C VAL A 714 -11.87 -0.78 -1.46
N PHE A 715 -11.71 -0.62 -2.77
CA PHE A 715 -10.44 -0.32 -3.46
C PHE A 715 -10.55 1.01 -4.23
N GLY A 716 -9.43 1.50 -4.76
CA GLY A 716 -9.38 2.71 -5.59
C GLY A 716 -9.20 4.03 -4.83
N ARG A 717 -8.82 4.00 -3.55
CA ARG A 717 -8.48 5.23 -2.81
C ARG A 717 -7.18 5.85 -3.33
N THR A 718 -7.05 7.16 -3.18
CA THR A 718 -5.81 7.87 -3.47
C THR A 718 -4.67 7.25 -2.65
N ALA A 719 -3.64 6.74 -3.32
CA ALA A 719 -2.54 6.05 -2.67
C ALA A 719 -1.26 6.06 -3.54
N PRO A 720 -0.06 6.01 -2.93
CA PRO A 720 0.16 6.03 -1.49
C PRO A 720 -0.05 7.44 -0.88
N VAL A 721 -0.36 7.44 0.40
CA VAL A 721 -0.45 8.61 1.29
C VAL A 721 0.32 8.28 2.56
N ILE A 722 1.06 9.21 3.13
CA ILE A 722 1.84 8.96 4.36
C ILE A 722 0.92 8.94 5.58
N ALA A 723 1.11 7.93 6.43
CA ALA A 723 0.39 7.81 7.69
C ALA A 723 0.79 8.91 8.68
N ALA A 724 -0.15 9.39 9.49
CA ALA A 724 0.15 10.42 10.47
C ALA A 724 1.10 9.84 11.53
N PHE A 725 0.85 8.61 11.98
CA PHE A 725 1.72 7.94 12.95
C PHE A 725 3.14 7.69 12.42
N SER A 726 3.39 7.65 11.11
CA SER A 726 4.71 7.32 10.58
C SER A 726 5.72 8.38 11.03
N SER A 727 6.75 7.99 11.79
CA SER A 727 7.78 8.89 12.29
C SER A 727 8.49 9.65 11.18
N ARG A 728 8.89 10.90 11.47
CA ARG A 728 9.46 11.87 10.53
C ARG A 728 10.92 12.18 10.84
N GLY A 729 11.68 12.50 9.81
CA GLY A 729 12.96 13.21 9.94
C GLY A 729 12.78 14.69 10.32
N PRO A 730 13.87 15.46 10.36
CA PRO A 730 15.25 15.06 10.09
C PRO A 730 15.82 14.09 11.14
N ASN A 731 16.96 13.47 10.81
CA ASN A 731 17.72 12.65 11.75
C ASN A 731 18.47 13.57 12.73
N LEU A 732 18.22 13.46 14.04
CA LEU A 732 18.90 14.30 15.04
C LEU A 732 20.33 13.85 15.36
N VAL A 733 20.67 12.58 15.13
CA VAL A 733 22.01 12.04 15.43
C VAL A 733 23.00 12.39 14.32
N ASP A 734 22.54 12.32 13.08
CA ASP A 734 23.32 12.62 11.87
C ASP A 734 22.42 13.36 10.87
N PRO A 735 22.29 14.69 11.02
CA PRO A 735 21.35 15.47 10.22
C PRO A 735 21.70 15.57 8.74
N ASP A 736 22.94 15.24 8.35
CA ASP A 736 23.40 15.25 6.96
C ASP A 736 22.92 14.02 6.16
N VAL A 737 22.29 13.06 6.85
CA VAL A 737 21.63 11.89 6.25
C VAL A 737 20.12 11.97 6.41
N ILE A 738 19.39 12.02 5.28
CA ILE A 738 17.92 12.04 5.28
C ILE A 738 17.38 10.72 5.85
N LYS A 739 16.42 10.84 6.78
CA LYS A 739 15.59 9.73 7.26
C LYS A 739 14.11 10.13 7.25
N PRO A 740 13.18 9.18 7.04
CA PRO A 740 13.39 7.78 6.67
C PRO A 740 14.01 7.64 5.26
N ASP A 741 14.41 6.44 4.85
CA ASP A 741 15.07 6.21 3.56
C ASP A 741 14.08 6.03 2.40
N VAL A 742 13.00 5.30 2.66
CA VAL A 742 11.90 5.00 1.72
C VAL A 742 10.58 4.84 2.49
N THR A 743 9.46 4.80 1.77
CA THR A 743 8.16 4.38 2.31
C THR A 743 7.64 3.14 1.58
N ALA A 744 6.83 2.35 2.28
CA ALA A 744 6.17 1.17 1.74
C ALA A 744 4.78 0.97 2.40
N PRO A 745 3.94 0.03 1.91
CA PRO A 745 2.63 -0.23 2.50
C PRO A 745 2.73 -0.61 3.98
N GLY A 746 2.12 0.18 4.85
CA GLY A 746 2.15 -0.04 6.30
C GLY A 746 0.81 0.19 7.00
N VAL A 747 -0.25 0.54 6.27
CA VAL A 747 -1.56 0.82 6.85
C VAL A 747 -2.59 -0.21 6.38
N ASN A 748 -3.31 -0.78 7.34
CA ASN A 748 -4.35 -1.78 7.20
C ASN A 748 -3.90 -3.01 6.38
N ILE A 749 -2.76 -3.59 6.77
CA ILE A 749 -2.14 -4.74 6.11
C ILE A 749 -2.70 -6.05 6.68
N LEU A 750 -3.17 -6.93 5.78
CA LEU A 750 -3.66 -8.26 6.14
C LEU A 750 -2.48 -9.23 6.13
N ALA A 751 -2.20 -9.91 7.24
CA ALA A 751 -1.20 -10.97 7.30
C ALA A 751 -1.57 -12.02 8.35
N ALA A 752 -0.73 -13.06 8.49
CA ALA A 752 -0.98 -14.17 9.40
C ALA A 752 -1.09 -13.70 10.85
N TRP A 753 -1.87 -14.43 11.63
CA TRP A 753 -2.10 -14.16 13.05
C TRP A 753 -2.23 -15.48 13.83
N PRO A 754 -1.68 -15.58 15.04
CA PRO A 754 -1.88 -16.76 15.87
C PRO A 754 -3.37 -16.87 16.25
N PRO A 755 -4.03 -18.02 16.04
CA PRO A 755 -5.45 -18.19 16.34
C PRO A 755 -5.77 -18.10 17.83
N ILE A 756 -4.77 -18.21 18.70
CA ILE A 756 -4.91 -18.08 20.15
C ILE A 756 -4.87 -16.61 20.63
N VAL A 757 -4.49 -15.67 19.78
CA VAL A 757 -4.39 -14.25 20.12
C VAL A 757 -5.59 -13.51 19.53
N SER A 758 -6.32 -12.78 20.36
CA SER A 758 -7.47 -12.02 19.90
C SER A 758 -7.07 -10.90 18.92
N PRO A 759 -7.93 -10.53 17.96
CA PRO A 759 -7.64 -9.45 17.00
C PRO A 759 -7.26 -8.11 17.64
N THR A 760 -7.82 -7.82 18.82
CA THR A 760 -7.56 -6.60 19.59
C THR A 760 -6.43 -6.74 20.60
N ARG A 761 -5.92 -7.96 20.81
CA ARG A 761 -5.02 -8.34 21.91
C ARG A 761 -5.58 -8.07 23.30
N HIS A 762 -6.86 -7.75 23.41
CA HIS A 762 -7.52 -7.56 24.69
C HIS A 762 -7.96 -8.92 25.26
N PRO A 763 -7.71 -9.24 26.54
CA PRO A 763 -8.05 -10.55 27.12
C PRO A 763 -9.55 -10.87 27.07
N ALA A 764 -10.41 -9.85 27.15
CA ALA A 764 -11.86 -10.03 27.07
C ALA A 764 -12.41 -10.21 25.63
N ASP A 765 -11.57 -10.07 24.60
CA ASP A 765 -11.95 -10.36 23.23
C ASP A 765 -11.71 -11.84 22.94
N THR A 766 -12.80 -12.61 22.81
CA THR A 766 -12.74 -14.07 22.63
C THR A 766 -12.69 -14.50 21.15
N ARG A 767 -12.63 -13.54 20.21
CA ARG A 767 -12.57 -13.86 18.77
C ARG A 767 -11.23 -14.51 18.43
N SER A 768 -11.28 -15.51 17.56
CA SER A 768 -10.12 -16.17 16.97
C SER A 768 -10.09 -15.92 15.47
N VAL A 769 -8.94 -15.54 14.93
CA VAL A 769 -8.72 -15.31 13.50
C VAL A 769 -7.37 -15.87 13.05
N LEU A 770 -7.30 -16.39 11.83
CA LEU A 770 -6.04 -16.81 11.20
C LEU A 770 -5.29 -15.65 10.55
N PHE A 771 -6.01 -14.63 10.09
CA PHE A 771 -5.41 -13.43 9.51
C PHE A 771 -5.93 -12.21 10.23
N ASN A 772 -5.07 -11.23 10.49
CA ASN A 772 -5.44 -9.97 11.11
C ASN A 772 -5.01 -8.77 10.26
N ILE A 773 -5.70 -7.65 10.42
CA ILE A 773 -5.41 -6.40 9.73
C ILE A 773 -4.82 -5.42 10.74
N VAL A 774 -3.55 -5.05 10.53
CA VAL A 774 -2.79 -4.20 11.46
C VAL A 774 -2.10 -3.07 10.68
N SER A 775 -1.81 -1.97 11.38
CA SER A 775 -1.11 -0.81 10.84
C SER A 775 0.14 -0.48 11.67
N GLY A 776 1.18 -0.02 11.00
CA GLY A 776 2.44 0.41 11.61
C GLY A 776 3.58 0.45 10.59
N THR A 777 4.64 1.19 10.91
CA THR A 777 5.93 1.06 10.20
C THR A 777 6.53 -0.34 10.35
N SER A 778 6.10 -1.08 11.36
CA SER A 778 6.34 -2.52 11.52
C SER A 778 5.76 -3.38 10.39
N MET A 779 4.75 -2.91 9.66
CA MET A 779 4.20 -3.65 8.52
C MET A 779 4.88 -3.23 7.21
N SER A 780 5.43 -2.01 7.11
CA SER A 780 6.15 -1.56 5.92
C SER A 780 7.59 -2.09 5.86
N CYS A 781 8.27 -2.22 7.01
CA CYS A 781 9.58 -2.86 7.13
C CYS A 781 9.66 -4.25 6.45
N PRO A 782 8.81 -5.23 6.79
CA PRO A 782 8.87 -6.57 6.18
C PRO A 782 8.52 -6.56 4.69
N HIS A 783 7.75 -5.58 4.18
CA HIS A 783 7.60 -5.43 2.72
C HIS A 783 8.95 -5.14 2.07
N VAL A 784 9.72 -4.19 2.61
CA VAL A 784 11.06 -3.84 2.08
C VAL A 784 12.06 -4.97 2.29
N SER A 785 12.04 -5.69 3.41
CA SER A 785 12.85 -6.90 3.60
C SER A 785 12.57 -7.96 2.54
N GLY A 786 11.30 -8.20 2.20
CA GLY A 786 10.95 -9.11 1.12
C GLY A 786 11.41 -8.63 -0.25
N ILE A 787 11.31 -7.32 -0.56
CA ILE A 787 11.84 -6.79 -1.83
C ILE A 787 13.37 -6.93 -1.86
N ALA A 788 14.06 -6.64 -0.77
CA ALA A 788 15.51 -6.82 -0.67
C ALA A 788 15.93 -8.28 -0.88
N ALA A 789 15.15 -9.24 -0.35
CA ALA A 789 15.37 -10.65 -0.59
C ALA A 789 15.19 -11.04 -2.08
N LEU A 790 14.15 -10.51 -2.74
CA LEU A 790 13.96 -10.68 -4.18
C LEU A 790 15.11 -10.05 -4.99
N LEU A 791 15.59 -8.87 -4.61
CA LEU A 791 16.74 -8.25 -5.28
C LEU A 791 18.02 -9.07 -5.08
N LYS A 792 18.28 -9.56 -3.87
CA LYS A 792 19.42 -10.44 -3.57
C LYS A 792 19.35 -11.76 -4.32
N SER A 793 18.14 -12.26 -4.64
CA SER A 793 17.97 -13.47 -5.45
C SER A 793 18.47 -13.31 -6.88
N VAL A 794 18.27 -12.12 -7.46
CA VAL A 794 18.67 -11.76 -8.83
C VAL A 794 20.13 -11.30 -8.85
N HIS A 795 20.51 -10.47 -7.87
CA HIS A 795 21.84 -9.85 -7.75
C HIS A 795 22.55 -10.38 -6.51
N ARG A 796 23.03 -11.62 -6.58
CA ARG A 796 23.64 -12.31 -5.44
C ARG A 796 24.92 -11.65 -4.94
N ASP A 797 25.63 -10.97 -5.84
CA ASP A 797 26.89 -10.25 -5.62
C ASP A 797 26.71 -8.83 -5.05
N TRP A 798 25.49 -8.27 -5.09
CA TRP A 798 25.26 -6.93 -4.58
C TRP A 798 25.47 -6.85 -3.07
N SER A 799 26.16 -5.79 -2.66
CA SER A 799 26.29 -5.38 -1.27
C SER A 799 24.93 -4.93 -0.70
N PRO A 800 24.78 -4.88 0.63
CA PRO A 800 23.62 -4.27 1.25
C PRO A 800 23.39 -2.82 0.81
N ALA A 801 24.45 -2.04 0.64
CA ALA A 801 24.40 -0.65 0.19
C ALA A 801 23.92 -0.54 -1.26
N ALA A 802 24.32 -1.45 -2.14
CA ALA A 802 23.85 -1.53 -3.52
C ALA A 802 22.34 -1.81 -3.60
N ILE A 803 21.83 -2.79 -2.84
CA ILE A 803 20.38 -3.08 -2.73
C ILE A 803 19.63 -1.87 -2.18
N LYS A 804 20.17 -1.26 -1.12
CA LYS A 804 19.61 -0.03 -0.54
C LYS A 804 19.53 1.09 -1.56
N SER A 805 20.61 1.33 -2.30
CA SER A 805 20.67 2.33 -3.35
C SER A 805 19.62 2.06 -4.42
N ALA A 806 19.49 0.83 -4.91
CA ALA A 806 18.52 0.50 -5.95
C ALA A 806 17.08 0.79 -5.52
N LEU A 807 16.74 0.45 -4.27
CA LEU A 807 15.43 0.73 -3.68
C LEU A 807 15.16 2.24 -3.55
N MET A 808 16.17 3.01 -3.14
CA MET A 808 16.05 4.46 -2.96
C MET A 808 15.97 5.21 -4.29
N THR A 809 16.87 4.92 -5.22
CA THR A 809 17.02 5.72 -6.45
C THR A 809 15.93 5.49 -7.49
N THR A 810 15.19 4.39 -7.36
CA THR A 810 14.09 4.01 -8.26
C THR A 810 12.71 4.31 -7.69
N ALA A 811 12.62 4.69 -6.41
CA ALA A 811 11.39 5.03 -5.72
C ALA A 811 10.61 6.14 -6.43
N TYR A 812 9.28 6.08 -6.36
CA TYR A 812 8.40 7.08 -6.97
C TYR A 812 7.78 8.00 -5.92
N THR A 813 7.49 9.24 -6.30
CA THR A 813 6.97 10.30 -5.40
C THR A 813 5.56 10.77 -5.74
N LEU A 814 4.90 10.09 -6.68
CA LEU A 814 3.53 10.38 -7.11
C LEU A 814 2.56 9.30 -6.66
N ASN A 815 1.32 9.69 -6.34
CA ASN A 815 0.24 8.77 -6.09
C ASN A 815 -0.38 8.22 -7.38
N ASN A 816 -1.36 7.33 -7.25
CA ASN A 816 -2.12 6.72 -8.34
C ASN A 816 -2.95 7.74 -9.16
N LYS A 817 -3.18 8.96 -8.63
CA LYS A 817 -3.77 10.10 -9.36
C LYS A 817 -2.71 11.01 -10.02
N LYS A 818 -1.44 10.58 -10.03
CA LYS A 818 -0.28 11.32 -10.57
C LYS A 818 -0.01 12.66 -9.87
N SER A 819 -0.56 12.86 -8.67
CA SER A 819 -0.24 14.00 -7.80
C SER A 819 0.90 13.63 -6.84
N PRO A 820 1.64 14.60 -6.27
CA PRO A 820 2.60 14.31 -5.20
C PRO A 820 1.98 13.50 -4.06
N ILE A 821 2.75 12.57 -3.49
CA ILE A 821 2.34 11.85 -2.28
C ILE A 821 2.03 12.88 -1.18
N SER A 822 0.85 12.78 -0.57
CA SER A 822 0.42 13.66 0.52
C SER A 822 0.69 13.05 1.89
N ASP A 823 0.63 13.88 2.92
CA ASP A 823 0.67 13.52 4.34
C ASP A 823 -0.73 13.65 4.94
N VAL A 824 -1.28 12.56 5.47
CA VAL A 824 -2.66 12.54 5.99
C VAL A 824 -2.87 13.42 7.23
N ALA A 825 -1.80 13.72 7.98
CA ALA A 825 -1.89 14.56 9.17
C ALA A 825 -2.15 16.03 8.81
N SER A 826 -1.46 16.54 7.78
CA SER A 826 -1.52 17.94 7.36
C SER A 826 -2.43 18.18 6.15
N GLY A 827 -2.72 17.14 5.37
CA GLY A 827 -3.39 17.25 4.06
C GLY A 827 -2.50 17.77 2.94
N ASN A 828 -1.26 18.19 3.24
CA ASN A 828 -0.32 18.78 2.29
C ASN A 828 0.53 17.72 1.59
N SER A 829 1.26 18.13 0.53
CA SER A 829 2.28 17.29 -0.09
C SER A 829 3.36 16.90 0.93
N ALA A 830 3.67 15.61 1.01
CA ALA A 830 4.74 15.09 1.84
C ALA A 830 6.11 15.39 1.22
N GLY A 831 7.13 15.53 2.07
CA GLY A 831 8.52 15.70 1.66
C GLY A 831 9.40 14.48 2.01
N PRO A 832 10.69 14.52 1.61
CA PRO A 832 11.69 13.53 1.98
C PRO A 832 11.79 13.20 3.48
N PHE A 833 11.52 14.12 4.41
CA PHE A 833 11.48 13.77 5.84
C PHE A 833 10.27 12.92 6.25
N ALA A 834 9.30 12.70 5.37
CA ALA A 834 8.15 11.82 5.60
C ALA A 834 8.25 10.50 4.83
N TYR A 835 8.71 10.52 3.57
CA TYR A 835 8.78 9.32 2.72
C TYR A 835 10.20 8.91 2.27
N GLY A 836 11.23 9.66 2.66
CA GLY A 836 12.60 9.47 2.18
C GLY A 836 12.76 9.74 0.69
N SER A 837 13.19 8.74 -0.05
CA SER A 837 13.35 8.82 -1.51
C SER A 837 12.02 8.70 -2.26
N GLY A 838 11.00 8.14 -1.63
CA GLY A 838 9.67 7.91 -2.19
C GLY A 838 9.13 6.54 -1.80
N HIS A 839 8.03 6.15 -2.43
CA HIS A 839 7.47 4.82 -2.30
C HIS A 839 8.25 3.83 -3.16
N VAL A 840 8.59 2.67 -2.59
CA VAL A 840 9.40 1.64 -3.26
C VAL A 840 8.73 1.15 -4.56
N ASP A 841 9.57 0.91 -5.58
CA ASP A 841 9.20 0.32 -6.87
C ASP A 841 10.06 -0.92 -7.12
N PRO A 842 9.57 -2.12 -6.77
CA PRO A 842 10.35 -3.36 -6.87
C PRO A 842 10.85 -3.64 -8.29
N GLU A 843 10.01 -3.43 -9.29
CA GLU A 843 10.32 -3.80 -10.68
C GLU A 843 11.38 -2.87 -11.29
N ARG A 844 11.37 -1.59 -10.93
CA ARG A 844 12.45 -0.67 -11.33
C ARG A 844 13.74 -0.92 -10.55
N ALA A 845 13.66 -1.34 -9.29
CA ALA A 845 14.83 -1.60 -8.44
C ALA A 845 15.68 -2.78 -8.92
N VAL A 846 15.15 -3.69 -9.76
CA VAL A 846 15.94 -4.79 -10.34
C VAL A 846 17.04 -4.28 -11.25
N ASP A 847 16.76 -3.24 -12.03
CA ASP A 847 17.71 -2.69 -13.00
C ASP A 847 17.73 -1.17 -12.84
N PRO A 848 18.40 -0.65 -11.79
CA PRO A 848 18.39 0.76 -11.46
C PRO A 848 19.28 1.58 -12.41
N GLY A 849 20.12 0.94 -13.22
CA GLY A 849 21.13 1.59 -14.05
C GLY A 849 22.38 1.98 -13.27
N LEU A 850 22.23 2.84 -12.26
CA LEU A 850 23.34 3.25 -11.38
C LEU A 850 23.02 2.97 -9.90
N ILE A 851 24.05 2.64 -9.13
CA ILE A 851 23.98 2.47 -7.68
C ILE A 851 25.05 3.32 -6.97
N TYR A 852 24.72 3.74 -5.74
CA TYR A 852 25.61 4.36 -4.77
C TYR A 852 26.04 3.29 -3.78
N ASP A 853 27.19 2.68 -4.04
CA ASP A 853 27.74 1.66 -3.16
C ASP A 853 28.56 2.31 -2.02
N ILE A 854 28.57 1.68 -0.85
CA ILE A 854 29.21 2.21 0.36
C ILE A 854 30.02 1.08 1.00
N THR A 855 31.31 1.34 1.23
CA THR A 855 32.22 0.39 1.87
C THR A 855 32.28 0.57 3.38
N GLU A 856 32.84 -0.41 4.11
CA GLU A 856 33.13 -0.28 5.54
C GLU A 856 33.96 0.98 5.84
N GLU A 857 35.01 1.21 5.03
CA GLU A 857 35.90 2.35 5.19
C GLU A 857 35.16 3.69 5.01
N ASP A 858 34.17 3.74 4.10
CA ASP A 858 33.34 4.95 3.91
C ASP A 858 32.50 5.24 5.15
N TYR A 859 31.94 4.22 5.81
CA TYR A 859 31.22 4.39 7.07
C TYR A 859 32.16 4.81 8.21
N LEU A 860 33.37 4.25 8.30
CA LEU A 860 34.34 4.65 9.33
C LEU A 860 34.82 6.10 9.15
N LYS A 861 35.08 6.52 7.91
CA LYS A 861 35.37 7.93 7.57
C LYS A 861 34.19 8.85 7.91
N HIS A 862 32.96 8.38 7.68
CA HIS A 862 31.76 9.12 8.09
C HIS A 862 31.67 9.29 9.61
N LEU A 863 31.92 8.23 10.39
CA LEU A 863 31.97 8.34 11.85
C LEU A 863 33.04 9.33 12.34
N CYS A 864 34.21 9.37 11.69
CA CYS A 864 35.23 10.41 11.98
C CYS A 864 34.68 11.83 11.77
N SER A 865 33.90 12.05 10.72
CA SER A 865 33.32 13.37 10.42
C SER A 865 32.23 13.81 11.42
N LEU A 866 31.69 12.86 12.20
CA LEU A 866 30.77 13.10 13.31
C LEU A 866 31.50 13.34 14.65
N ASN A 867 32.83 13.48 14.64
CA ASN A 867 33.69 13.67 15.81
C ASN A 867 33.71 12.50 16.79
N TYR A 868 33.54 11.26 16.31
CA TYR A 868 33.66 10.07 17.17
C TYR A 868 35.13 9.88 17.58
N THR A 869 35.35 9.55 18.85
CA THR A 869 36.68 9.24 19.39
C THR A 869 37.22 7.93 18.84
N SER A 870 38.53 7.70 18.94
CA SER A 870 39.13 6.45 18.50
C SER A 870 38.56 5.22 19.23
N SER A 871 38.22 5.34 20.51
CA SER A 871 37.56 4.29 21.29
C SER A 871 36.12 4.01 20.84
N GLU A 872 35.37 5.03 20.42
CA GLU A 872 34.02 4.84 19.90
C GLU A 872 34.04 4.23 18.49
N ILE A 873 34.99 4.64 17.66
CA ILE A 873 35.18 4.05 16.32
C ILE A 873 35.60 2.58 16.42
N ALA A 874 36.37 2.21 17.44
CA ALA A 874 36.78 0.82 17.69
C ALA A 874 35.59 -0.14 17.83
N LEU A 875 34.39 0.35 18.16
CA LEU A 875 33.16 -0.47 18.20
C LEU A 875 32.70 -0.94 16.80
N PHE A 876 33.23 -0.34 15.73
CA PHE A 876 32.82 -0.54 14.35
C PHE A 876 33.97 -1.04 13.45
N THR A 877 35.12 -1.46 13.99
CA THR A 877 36.26 -1.95 13.20
C THR A 877 36.86 -3.22 13.81
N ASP A 878 37.33 -4.15 12.98
CA ASP A 878 38.03 -5.39 13.41
C ASP A 878 39.54 -5.16 13.65
N GLY A 879 40.04 -3.96 13.36
CA GLY A 879 41.46 -3.64 13.44
C GLY A 879 41.72 -2.17 13.75
N THR A 880 42.99 -1.77 13.67
CA THR A 880 43.40 -0.38 13.89
C THR A 880 42.96 0.49 12.72
N PHE A 881 41.90 1.26 12.92
CA PHE A 881 41.51 2.34 12.02
C PHE A 881 41.88 3.68 12.65
N THR A 882 42.51 4.56 11.89
CA THR A 882 42.85 5.92 12.34
C THR A 882 42.18 6.93 11.44
N CYS A 883 41.42 7.85 12.04
CA CYS A 883 40.81 8.94 11.29
C CYS A 883 41.86 9.73 10.50
N PRO A 884 41.64 10.00 9.20
CA PRO A 884 42.59 10.76 8.41
C PRO A 884 42.83 12.17 8.99
N LYS A 885 44.07 12.49 9.36
CA LYS A 885 44.43 13.76 10.03
C LYS A 885 44.31 15.00 9.13
N ASN A 886 44.43 14.82 7.80
CA ASN A 886 44.57 15.90 6.82
C ASN A 886 43.45 15.93 5.76
N ALA A 887 42.42 15.08 5.88
CA ALA A 887 41.29 15.11 4.97
C ALA A 887 40.18 15.97 5.57
N ALA A 888 39.71 16.97 4.83
CA ALA A 888 38.48 17.68 5.16
C ALA A 888 37.28 16.75 4.88
N ILE A 889 37.06 15.77 5.76
CA ILE A 889 35.96 14.80 5.63
C ILE A 889 34.70 15.45 6.18
N GLN A 890 33.67 15.55 5.35
CA GLN A 890 32.36 16.08 5.75
C GLN A 890 31.38 14.92 5.94
N ALA A 891 30.46 15.01 6.90
CA ALA A 891 29.40 14.01 7.08
C ALA A 891 28.55 13.85 5.82
N GLY A 892 28.34 14.95 5.08
CA GLY A 892 27.67 14.92 3.79
C GLY A 892 28.40 14.18 2.67
N ASP A 893 29.69 13.81 2.83
CA ASP A 893 30.48 13.07 1.82
C ASP A 893 30.23 11.56 1.83
N LEU A 894 29.53 11.01 2.84
CA LEU A 894 29.07 9.62 2.78
C LEU A 894 28.36 9.39 1.44
N ASN A 895 28.71 8.31 0.74
CA ASN A 895 28.22 8.04 -0.62
C ASN A 895 26.75 7.57 -0.64
N TYR A 896 25.88 8.32 0.02
CA TYR A 896 24.49 8.02 0.27
C TYR A 896 23.61 8.52 -0.88
N PRO A 897 22.55 7.79 -1.27
CA PRO A 897 21.69 8.14 -2.41
C PRO A 897 20.68 9.27 -2.10
N SER A 898 21.02 10.16 -1.16
CA SER A 898 20.28 11.40 -0.85
C SER A 898 21.23 12.48 -0.35
N PHE A 899 20.75 13.73 -0.32
CA PHE A 899 21.53 14.87 0.13
C PHE A 899 20.75 15.70 1.15
N ALA A 900 21.26 15.85 2.37
CA ALA A 900 20.79 16.87 3.31
C ALA A 900 21.87 17.96 3.45
N PHE A 901 21.49 19.20 3.24
CA PHE A 901 22.37 20.36 3.39
C PHE A 901 21.96 21.17 4.61
N ASN A 902 22.84 21.18 5.61
CA ASN A 902 22.64 21.86 6.89
C ASN A 902 23.66 22.99 7.05
N PHE A 903 23.21 24.24 6.91
CA PHE A 903 24.07 25.41 7.10
C PHE A 903 24.18 25.75 8.59
N LYS A 904 25.27 25.31 9.24
CA LYS A 904 25.56 25.69 10.64
C LYS A 904 25.74 27.22 10.73
N GLY A 905 24.83 27.93 11.41
CA GLY A 905 24.93 29.39 11.65
C GLY A 905 24.17 30.31 10.67
N GLY A 906 23.29 29.77 9.81
CA GLY A 906 22.47 30.56 8.89
C GLY A 906 22.94 30.51 7.43
N VAL A 907 22.08 30.95 6.50
CA VAL A 907 22.13 30.61 5.05
C VAL A 907 22.70 31.73 4.15
N GLN A 908 23.04 32.91 4.68
CA GLN A 908 23.60 33.95 3.80
C GLN A 908 25.05 33.63 3.42
N ASN A 909 25.26 33.35 2.13
CA ASN A 909 26.55 33.11 1.49
C ASN A 909 27.30 31.83 1.93
N GLY A 910 26.65 30.93 2.66
CA GLY A 910 27.18 29.60 2.94
C GLY A 910 27.21 28.73 1.67
N SER A 911 28.30 27.99 1.47
CA SER A 911 28.47 27.01 0.39
C SER A 911 28.91 25.67 0.96
N LEU A 912 28.23 24.59 0.59
CA LEU A 912 28.58 23.21 0.92
C LEU A 912 28.78 22.42 -0.36
N GLU A 913 29.80 21.58 -0.42
CA GLU A 913 30.07 20.71 -1.57
C GLU A 913 30.25 19.28 -1.11
N TYR A 914 29.47 18.36 -1.66
CA TYR A 914 29.56 16.93 -1.37
C TYR A 914 29.95 16.13 -2.61
N LYS A 915 30.82 15.13 -2.42
CA LYS A 915 31.21 14.19 -3.47
C LYS A 915 30.30 12.95 -3.45
N ARG A 916 29.95 12.45 -4.63
CA ARG A 916 29.30 11.13 -4.80
C ARG A 916 30.03 10.32 -5.86
N THR A 917 29.95 9.01 -5.72
CA THR A 917 30.46 8.02 -6.68
C THR A 917 29.35 7.04 -7.02
N VAL A 918 29.08 6.88 -8.30
CA VAL A 918 28.08 5.94 -8.80
C VAL A 918 28.77 4.83 -9.59
N THR A 919 28.26 3.61 -9.42
CA THR A 919 28.69 2.42 -10.18
C THR A 919 27.64 2.08 -11.21
N ASN A 920 28.04 1.86 -12.47
CA ASN A 920 27.14 1.39 -13.51
C ASN A 920 26.83 -0.11 -13.37
N VAL A 921 25.57 -0.43 -13.17
CA VAL A 921 25.04 -1.82 -13.10
C VAL A 921 24.00 -2.11 -14.17
N GLY A 922 23.73 -1.15 -15.06
CA GLY A 922 22.80 -1.28 -16.18
C GLY A 922 23.51 -1.55 -17.50
N ILE A 923 23.25 -0.71 -18.51
CA ILE A 923 23.83 -0.88 -19.84
C ILE A 923 25.34 -0.55 -19.79
N PRO A 924 26.24 -1.46 -20.22
CA PRO A 924 27.69 -1.29 -20.07
C PRO A 924 28.26 0.02 -20.63
N VAL A 925 27.86 0.39 -21.85
CA VAL A 925 28.22 1.65 -22.49
C VAL A 925 27.01 2.57 -22.48
N SER A 926 27.04 3.58 -21.62
CA SER A 926 25.91 4.49 -21.43
C SER A 926 26.33 5.84 -20.87
N SER A 927 25.60 6.88 -21.25
CA SER A 927 25.79 8.24 -20.74
C SER A 927 24.55 8.73 -20.01
N TYR A 928 24.75 9.31 -18.84
CA TYR A 928 23.70 9.84 -17.98
C TYR A 928 23.82 11.36 -17.89
N ALA A 929 22.75 12.08 -18.19
CA ALA A 929 22.65 13.53 -18.00
C ALA A 929 21.94 13.85 -16.68
N VAL A 930 22.40 14.88 -15.97
CA VAL A 930 21.77 15.31 -14.72
C VAL A 930 20.56 16.22 -14.99
N GLN A 931 19.45 15.94 -14.30
CA GLN A 931 18.30 16.83 -14.15
C GLN A 931 18.18 17.25 -12.69
N LEU A 932 17.91 18.55 -12.45
CA LEU A 932 17.81 19.13 -11.11
C LEU A 932 16.43 19.73 -10.86
N GLU A 933 15.89 19.44 -9.69
CA GLU A 933 14.78 20.18 -9.05
C GLU A 933 15.36 20.88 -7.83
N VAL A 934 15.48 22.20 -7.89
CA VAL A 934 16.22 22.98 -6.88
C VAL A 934 15.31 23.31 -5.68
N PRO A 935 15.73 23.02 -4.43
CA PRO A 935 14.98 23.43 -3.25
C PRO A 935 14.86 24.96 -3.17
N LYS A 936 13.75 25.45 -2.61
CA LYS A 936 13.52 26.90 -2.42
C LYS A 936 14.59 27.50 -1.50
N GLY A 937 15.17 28.64 -1.85
CA GLY A 937 16.13 29.37 -1.00
C GLY A 937 17.62 29.04 -1.24
N VAL A 938 17.93 28.06 -2.10
CA VAL A 938 19.31 27.68 -2.44
C VAL A 938 19.52 27.60 -3.97
N SER A 939 20.78 27.57 -4.40
CA SER A 939 21.17 27.06 -5.72
C SER A 939 21.94 25.77 -5.59
N VAL A 940 21.73 24.85 -6.52
CA VAL A 940 22.44 23.56 -6.61
C VAL A 940 23.24 23.52 -7.92
N ILE A 941 24.52 23.16 -7.85
CA ILE A 941 25.43 23.02 -8.99
C ILE A 941 25.98 21.59 -8.99
N VAL A 942 26.00 20.93 -10.14
CA VAL A 942 26.53 19.56 -10.30
C VAL A 942 27.65 19.55 -11.34
N LYS A 943 28.79 18.93 -11.01
CA LYS A 943 29.95 18.78 -11.91
C LYS A 943 30.54 17.36 -11.85
N PRO A 944 30.73 16.68 -12.99
CA PRO A 944 30.28 17.05 -14.35
C PRO A 944 28.74 16.94 -14.48
N LYS A 945 28.17 17.53 -15.55
CA LYS A 945 26.72 17.42 -15.84
C LYS A 945 26.35 16.12 -16.57
N ILE A 946 27.35 15.41 -17.10
CA ILE A 946 27.20 14.15 -17.83
C ILE A 946 28.21 13.15 -17.26
N LEU A 947 27.77 11.92 -17.02
CA LEU A 947 28.61 10.78 -16.67
C LEU A 947 28.57 9.76 -17.80
N SER A 948 29.72 9.46 -18.40
CA SER A 948 29.84 8.53 -19.53
C SER A 948 30.61 7.28 -19.11
N PHE A 949 29.92 6.15 -19.07
CA PHE A 949 30.45 4.84 -18.74
C PHE A 949 30.75 4.05 -20.01
N ASN A 950 31.88 3.33 -19.99
CA ASN A 950 32.40 2.52 -21.09
C ASN A 950 32.33 1.01 -20.79
N LYS A 951 32.05 0.62 -19.53
CA LYS A 951 31.89 -0.78 -19.13
C LYS A 951 30.98 -0.93 -17.93
N LEU A 952 30.41 -2.14 -17.77
CA LEU A 952 29.70 -2.55 -16.56
C LEU A 952 30.65 -2.53 -15.36
N GLY A 953 30.15 -2.12 -14.20
CA GLY A 953 30.93 -2.00 -12.97
C GLY A 953 31.88 -0.79 -12.91
N GLN A 954 31.95 0.03 -13.96
CA GLN A 954 32.74 1.26 -13.91
C GLN A 954 32.16 2.23 -12.88
N LYS A 955 33.05 2.80 -12.07
CA LYS A 955 32.74 3.83 -11.07
C LYS A 955 33.13 5.20 -11.60
N LEU A 956 32.24 6.19 -11.45
CA LEU A 956 32.52 7.59 -11.76
C LEU A 956 32.05 8.48 -10.61
N SER A 957 32.79 9.55 -10.34
CA SER A 957 32.46 10.51 -9.30
C SER A 957 31.96 11.83 -9.87
N TYR A 958 31.13 12.51 -9.10
CA TYR A 958 30.68 13.88 -9.35
C TYR A 958 30.56 14.66 -8.02
N LYS A 959 30.47 15.97 -8.14
CA LYS A 959 30.34 16.91 -7.02
C LYS A 959 29.01 17.63 -7.10
N VAL A 960 28.39 17.85 -5.94
CA VAL A 960 27.16 18.63 -5.77
C VAL A 960 27.46 19.78 -4.82
N THR A 961 27.39 21.01 -5.33
CA THR A 961 27.62 22.24 -4.55
C THR A 961 26.28 22.93 -4.31
N VAL A 962 25.98 23.29 -3.06
CA VAL A 962 24.78 24.05 -2.69
C VAL A 962 25.17 25.36 -2.05
N VAL A 963 24.60 26.45 -2.57
CA VAL A 963 24.88 27.83 -2.14
C VAL A 963 23.58 28.46 -1.66
N GLY A 964 23.59 29.02 -0.44
CA GLY A 964 22.46 29.73 0.15
C GLY A 964 22.23 31.11 -0.50
N LYS A 965 20.97 31.42 -0.86
CA LYS A 965 20.62 32.67 -1.59
C LYS A 965 19.88 33.72 -0.75
N SER A 966 19.24 33.36 0.36
CA SER A 966 18.45 34.29 1.18
C SER A 966 18.63 34.04 2.69
N LYS A 967 18.26 35.03 3.53
CA LYS A 967 17.95 34.77 4.95
C LYS A 967 16.83 33.71 4.99
N THR A 968 16.97 32.73 5.87
CA THR A 968 16.17 31.49 5.93
C THR A 968 14.67 31.75 6.03
N SER A 969 13.87 30.99 5.27
CA SER A 969 12.51 30.65 5.70
C SER A 969 12.61 29.71 6.90
N SER A 970 11.70 29.82 7.87
CA SER A 970 11.62 28.95 9.06
C SER A 970 11.30 27.48 8.75
N ASN A 971 11.08 27.12 7.48
CA ASN A 971 10.66 25.79 7.07
C ASN A 971 11.70 25.11 6.18
N SER A 972 11.85 23.80 6.33
CA SER A 972 12.65 22.95 5.45
C SER A 972 12.13 22.98 4.01
N SER A 973 13.04 22.90 3.04
CA SER A 973 12.70 22.90 1.61
C SER A 973 13.30 21.69 0.90
N PHE A 974 12.69 21.26 -0.20
CA PHE A 974 13.01 19.99 -0.86
C PHE A 974 13.15 20.13 -2.37
N GLY A 975 13.99 19.26 -2.94
CA GLY A 975 14.27 19.14 -4.36
C GLY A 975 14.80 17.76 -4.70
N SER A 976 15.41 17.59 -5.87
CA SER A 976 16.01 16.33 -6.29
C SER A 976 17.09 16.48 -7.35
N LEU A 977 17.98 15.48 -7.41
CA LEU A 977 18.94 15.25 -8.47
C LEU A 977 18.59 13.94 -9.15
N THR A 978 18.45 13.93 -10.48
CA THR A 978 18.14 12.71 -11.24
C THR A 978 19.14 12.51 -12.37
N TRP A 979 19.83 11.37 -12.40
CA TRP A 979 20.61 10.94 -13.56
C TRP A 979 19.72 10.22 -14.57
N ILE A 980 19.78 10.65 -15.83
CA ILE A 980 18.86 10.24 -16.89
C ILE A 980 19.61 9.62 -18.05
N SER A 981 19.25 8.38 -18.41
CA SER A 981 19.73 7.69 -19.62
C SER A 981 18.66 6.74 -20.14
N GLY A 982 18.02 7.06 -21.28
CA GLY A 982 16.93 6.25 -21.84
C GLY A 982 15.80 5.99 -20.83
N LYS A 983 15.59 4.72 -20.48
CA LYS A 983 14.62 4.26 -19.45
C LYS A 983 15.05 4.55 -18.02
N PHE A 984 16.35 4.71 -17.76
CA PHE A 984 16.88 4.88 -16.42
C PHE A 984 16.62 6.29 -15.89
N ARG A 985 16.19 6.34 -14.64
CA ARG A 985 15.96 7.55 -13.85
C ARG A 985 16.46 7.24 -12.44
N VAL A 986 17.68 7.67 -12.13
CA VAL A 986 18.35 7.43 -10.84
C VAL A 986 18.20 8.70 -10.01
N ARG A 987 17.18 8.74 -9.16
CA ARG A 987 16.77 9.95 -8.43
C ARG A 987 17.26 9.94 -7.00
N SER A 988 17.88 11.03 -6.56
CA SER A 988 18.27 11.27 -5.17
C SER A 988 17.55 12.52 -4.64
N PRO A 989 16.81 12.44 -3.51
CA PRO A 989 16.19 13.61 -2.92
C PRO A 989 17.24 14.57 -2.35
N ILE A 990 16.95 15.87 -2.41
CA ILE A 990 17.72 16.93 -1.78
C ILE A 990 16.83 17.60 -0.73
N ALA A 991 17.32 17.72 0.49
CA ALA A 991 16.69 18.49 1.56
C ALA A 991 17.62 19.63 1.99
N GLN A 992 17.07 20.84 2.03
CA GLN A 992 17.61 21.91 2.87
C GLN A 992 16.89 21.79 4.21
N ALA A 993 17.56 21.20 5.20
CA ALA A 993 16.98 21.10 6.53
C ALA A 993 17.16 22.41 7.29
N VAL A 994 16.08 22.86 7.92
CA VAL A 994 16.19 23.79 9.05
C VAL A 994 16.16 22.93 10.29
N ILE A 995 17.32 22.75 10.90
CA ILE A 995 17.42 22.17 12.24
C ILE A 995 17.34 23.38 13.16
N ASP A 996 16.18 23.60 13.78
CA ASP A 996 16.13 24.51 14.90
C ASP A 996 17.16 24.00 15.90
N SER A 997 18.17 24.81 16.19
CA SER A 997 19.08 24.54 17.31
C SER A 997 18.21 24.20 18.50
N ILE A 998 18.44 23.05 19.12
CA ILE A 998 17.77 22.64 20.34
C ILE A 998 18.16 23.65 21.43
N ASN A 999 17.51 24.80 21.44
CA ASN A 999 17.06 25.36 22.69
C ASN A 999 15.94 24.43 23.12
N GLU A 1000 16.05 24.01 24.38
CA GLU A 1000 15.06 23.27 25.15
C GLU A 1000 13.66 23.33 24.56
N MET A 1001 13.01 22.17 24.47
CA MET A 1001 11.60 21.93 24.17
C MET A 1001 10.70 23.05 24.74
N SER A 1002 10.62 24.18 24.04
CA SER A 1002 9.73 25.26 24.38
C SER A 1002 8.44 24.90 23.67
N LEU A 1003 7.43 24.58 24.48
CA LEU A 1003 6.02 24.71 24.09
C LEU A 1003 5.72 26.22 23.88
N GLN A 1004 6.46 26.87 23.00
CA GLN A 1004 6.24 28.25 22.54
C GLN A 1004 5.74 28.16 21.10
N GLY A 1005 4.47 27.81 20.99
CA GLY A 1005 3.70 27.77 19.76
C GLY A 1005 2.21 27.78 20.12
N ASP A 1006 1.73 28.93 20.59
CA ASP A 1006 0.36 29.47 20.62
C ASP A 1006 -0.90 28.63 20.95
N ASP A 1007 -0.85 27.34 21.27
CA ASP A 1007 -2.04 26.59 21.70
C ASP A 1007 -2.04 26.44 23.25
N GLN A 1008 -2.28 27.55 23.97
CA GLN A 1008 -2.61 27.52 25.42
C GLN A 1008 -3.78 26.56 25.73
N GLU A 1009 -4.67 26.36 24.75
CA GLU A 1009 -5.82 25.47 24.81
C GLU A 1009 -5.42 23.98 24.89
N GLN A 1010 -4.35 23.55 24.21
CA GLN A 1010 -3.86 22.16 24.27
C GLN A 1010 -3.21 21.83 25.62
N LYS A 1011 -2.46 22.78 26.17
CA LYS A 1011 -1.88 22.64 27.52
C LYS A 1011 -3.00 22.57 28.57
N ALA A 1012 -4.04 23.39 28.42
CA ALA A 1012 -5.22 23.37 29.29
C ALA A 1012 -6.03 22.07 29.17
N GLU A 1013 -6.21 21.49 27.97
CA GLU A 1013 -6.93 20.21 27.81
C GLU A 1013 -6.21 19.03 28.45
N LEU A 1014 -4.88 18.98 28.38
CA LEU A 1014 -4.05 17.96 29.02
C LEU A 1014 -4.03 18.12 30.55
N LEU A 1015 -3.94 19.35 31.05
CA LEU A 1015 -4.03 19.67 32.49
C LEU A 1015 -5.43 19.36 33.05
N SER A 1016 -6.49 19.71 32.33
CA SER A 1016 -7.88 19.40 32.71
C SER A 1016 -8.16 17.89 32.73
N ALA A 1017 -7.65 17.14 31.75
CA ALA A 1017 -7.75 15.68 31.72
C ALA A 1017 -7.02 15.04 32.92
N TYR A 1018 -5.89 15.62 33.34
CA TYR A 1018 -5.10 15.18 34.49
C TYR A 1018 -5.76 15.50 35.83
N GLU A 1019 -6.29 16.72 36.03
CA GLU A 1019 -7.01 17.12 37.23
C GLU A 1019 -8.29 16.31 37.44
N THR A 1020 -9.02 16.02 36.35
CA THR A 1020 -10.26 15.22 36.43
C THR A 1020 -10.00 13.76 36.82
N SER A 1021 -8.87 13.19 36.40
CA SER A 1021 -8.44 11.84 36.82
C SER A 1021 -8.09 11.77 38.31
N ILE A 1022 -7.56 12.84 38.90
CA ILE A 1022 -7.26 12.93 40.33
C ILE A 1022 -8.55 13.10 41.15
N SER A 1023 -9.48 13.94 40.70
CA SER A 1023 -10.77 14.16 41.38
C SER A 1023 -11.66 12.91 41.37
N GLY A 1024 -11.65 12.12 40.29
CA GLY A 1024 -12.34 10.82 40.22
C GLY A 1024 -11.75 9.74 41.14
N PHE A 1025 -10.50 9.91 41.58
CA PHE A 1025 -9.84 9.03 42.55
C PHE A 1025 -10.15 9.46 44.00
N ALA A 1026 -10.19 10.77 44.28
CA ALA A 1026 -10.56 11.30 45.59
C ALA A 1026 -11.97 10.90 46.03
N ALA A 1027 -12.91 10.77 45.09
CA ALA A 1027 -14.28 10.29 45.32
C ALA A 1027 -14.39 8.81 45.74
N LYS A 1028 -13.28 8.06 45.76
CA LYS A 1028 -13.24 6.63 46.12
C LYS A 1028 -12.59 6.35 47.48
N LEU A 1029 -12.17 7.37 48.23
CA LEU A 1029 -11.56 7.22 49.56
C LEU A 1029 -12.63 7.18 50.67
N SER A 1030 -12.43 6.33 51.68
CA SER A 1030 -13.33 6.27 52.83
C SER A 1030 -13.16 7.47 53.77
N THR A 1031 -14.20 7.82 54.55
CA THR A 1031 -14.18 8.97 55.47
C THR A 1031 -13.05 8.90 56.50
N LYS A 1032 -12.66 7.69 56.94
CA LYS A 1032 -11.48 7.48 57.81
C LYS A 1032 -10.17 7.79 57.10
N GLN A 1033 -10.02 7.43 55.82
CA GLN A 1033 -8.83 7.74 55.03
C GLN A 1033 -8.70 9.25 54.74
N LEU A 1034 -9.84 9.93 54.51
CA LEU A 1034 -9.89 11.38 54.35
C LEU A 1034 -9.49 12.13 55.64
N GLN A 1035 -9.99 11.70 56.80
CA GLN A 1035 -9.62 12.30 58.10
C GLN A 1035 -8.15 12.04 58.49
N SER A 1036 -7.54 10.95 58.02
CA SER A 1036 -6.10 10.70 58.20
C SER A 1036 -5.23 11.56 57.29
N LEU A 1037 -5.74 11.94 56.11
CA LEU A 1037 -5.08 12.85 55.16
C LEU A 1037 -5.14 14.31 55.63
N GLU A 1038 -6.23 14.72 56.28
CA GLU A 1038 -6.41 16.08 56.82
C GLU A 1038 -5.52 16.41 58.03
N LYS A 1039 -4.99 15.41 58.73
CA LYS A 1039 -4.08 15.60 59.88
C LYS A 1039 -2.62 15.83 59.49
N VAL A 1040 -2.28 15.75 58.21
CA VAL A 1040 -0.91 15.95 57.72
C VAL A 1040 -0.80 17.36 57.12
N ASP A 1041 -0.41 18.32 57.94
CA ASP A 1041 -0.05 19.65 57.44
C ASP A 1041 1.11 19.51 56.45
N GLY A 1042 0.87 19.95 55.21
CA GLY A 1042 1.85 19.78 54.14
C GLY A 1042 1.90 18.38 53.51
N PHE A 1043 0.77 17.66 53.41
CA PHE A 1043 0.70 16.38 52.67
C PHE A 1043 1.19 16.45 51.21
N LEU A 1044 1.18 17.64 50.61
CA LEU A 1044 1.75 17.91 49.28
C LEU A 1044 3.26 18.20 49.29
N SER A 1045 3.87 18.33 50.46
CA SER A 1045 5.27 18.72 50.69
C SER A 1045 6.08 17.74 51.56
N ALA A 1046 5.52 16.58 51.94
CA ALA A 1046 6.19 15.57 52.75
C ALA A 1046 7.38 14.91 52.01
N THR A 1047 8.47 14.61 52.73
CA THR A 1047 9.68 13.98 52.18
C THR A 1047 9.50 12.46 51.98
N PRO A 1048 10.31 11.80 51.13
CA PRO A 1048 10.17 10.36 50.85
C PRO A 1048 10.20 9.45 52.09
N ASP A 1049 11.03 9.75 53.09
CA ASP A 1049 11.12 8.98 54.34
C ASP A 1049 9.88 9.14 55.23
N GLN A 1050 9.25 10.32 55.22
CA GLN A 1050 7.99 10.58 55.92
C GLN A 1050 6.81 9.85 55.27
N LEU A 1051 6.83 9.69 53.94
CA LEU A 1051 5.83 8.93 53.18
C LEU A 1051 5.98 7.41 53.40
N LEU A 1052 7.21 6.93 53.62
CA LEU A 1052 7.49 5.53 53.93
C LEU A 1052 7.02 5.13 55.34
N GLN A 1053 7.14 6.02 56.33
CA GLN A 1053 6.55 5.82 57.67
C GLN A 1053 5.01 5.86 57.68
N LEU A 1054 4.38 6.58 56.75
CA LEU A 1054 2.92 6.58 56.61
C LEU A 1054 2.38 5.26 56.05
N HIS A 1055 3.16 4.56 55.21
CA HIS A 1055 2.80 3.28 54.63
C HIS A 1055 2.68 2.16 55.67
N THR A 1056 3.49 2.19 56.73
CA THR A 1056 3.39 1.21 57.83
C THR A 1056 2.18 1.42 58.73
N THR A 1057 1.48 2.55 58.58
CA THR A 1057 0.40 2.98 59.48
C THR A 1057 -0.97 3.00 58.81
N ILE A 1058 -1.04 3.10 57.47
CA ILE A 1058 -2.28 3.11 56.69
C ILE A 1058 -2.12 2.21 55.45
N ASP A 1059 -2.98 1.21 55.35
CA ASP A 1059 -2.96 0.22 54.27
C ASP A 1059 -3.57 0.82 52.98
N PHE A 1060 -2.73 1.04 51.96
CA PHE A 1060 -3.11 1.59 50.66
C PHE A 1060 -2.97 0.53 49.55
N PRO A 1061 -3.84 0.50 48.53
CA PRO A 1061 -3.68 -0.39 47.39
C PRO A 1061 -2.39 -0.07 46.61
N SER A 1062 -1.65 -1.11 46.20
CA SER A 1062 -0.34 -1.07 45.53
C SER A 1062 -0.27 -0.24 44.23
N SER A 1063 -1.42 0.07 43.62
CA SER A 1063 -1.53 1.00 42.48
C SER A 1063 -1.30 2.47 42.85
N PHE A 1064 -1.39 2.84 44.12
CA PHE A 1064 -1.26 4.23 44.61
C PHE A 1064 0.20 4.69 44.72
N LEU A 1065 1.13 3.80 45.09
CA LEU A 1065 2.55 4.13 45.26
C LEU A 1065 3.26 4.30 43.90
N ALA A 1066 2.97 3.41 42.94
CA ALA A 1066 3.47 3.49 41.56
C ALA A 1066 3.04 4.78 40.85
N TYR A 1067 1.81 5.26 41.12
CA TYR A 1067 1.29 6.49 40.53
C TYR A 1067 1.95 7.77 41.10
N LYS A 1068 2.36 7.79 42.37
CA LYS A 1068 3.06 8.95 42.98
C LYS A 1068 4.58 8.95 42.75
N LEU A 1069 5.22 7.79 42.61
CA LEU A 1069 6.68 7.72 42.34
C LEU A 1069 7.02 8.20 40.92
N VAL A 1070 6.17 7.88 39.94
CA VAL A 1070 6.23 8.46 38.57
C VAL A 1070 6.00 9.98 38.60
N LYS A 1071 5.22 10.48 39.57
CA LYS A 1071 4.87 11.90 39.72
C LYS A 1071 6.01 12.74 40.36
N TYR A 1072 6.76 12.19 41.32
CA TYR A 1072 7.92 12.88 41.92
C TYR A 1072 9.12 12.95 40.97
N ALA A 1073 9.32 11.93 40.12
CA ALA A 1073 10.33 11.95 39.07
C ALA A 1073 10.09 13.08 38.06
N GLY A 1074 8.83 13.36 37.71
CA GLY A 1074 8.46 14.50 36.87
C GLY A 1074 8.71 15.86 37.52
N TYR A 1075 8.51 15.97 38.84
CA TYR A 1075 8.71 17.23 39.58
C TYR A 1075 10.20 17.53 39.83
N LEU A 1076 11.04 16.51 40.08
CA LEU A 1076 12.49 16.67 40.22
C LEU A 1076 13.16 17.11 38.92
N VAL A 1077 12.72 16.58 37.76
CA VAL A 1077 13.22 17.01 36.44
C VAL A 1077 12.90 18.47 36.17
N VAL A 1078 11.70 18.94 36.54
CA VAL A 1078 11.29 20.34 36.36
C VAL A 1078 11.98 21.27 37.36
N LEU A 1079 12.15 20.88 38.62
CA LEU A 1079 12.84 21.71 39.62
C LEU A 1079 14.36 21.79 39.41
N THR A 1080 15.00 20.70 38.98
CA THR A 1080 16.42 20.73 38.57
C THR A 1080 16.62 21.59 37.32
N GLN A 1081 15.68 21.58 36.36
CA GLN A 1081 15.70 22.49 35.21
C GLN A 1081 15.50 23.96 35.62
N ILE A 1082 14.58 24.27 36.55
CA ILE A 1082 14.36 25.64 37.05
C ILE A 1082 15.57 26.14 37.87
N CYS A 1083 16.17 25.27 38.68
CA CYS A 1083 17.37 25.61 39.47
C CYS A 1083 18.59 25.84 38.55
N TRP A 1084 18.73 25.04 37.48
CA TRP A 1084 19.76 25.22 36.46
C TRP A 1084 19.55 26.51 35.64
N LEU A 1085 18.29 26.87 35.33
CA LEU A 1085 17.88 28.11 34.66
C LEU A 1085 18.10 29.39 35.50
N GLN A 1086 18.01 29.31 36.83
CA GLN A 1086 18.28 30.46 37.71
C GLN A 1086 19.77 30.60 38.06
N LEU A 1087 20.50 29.50 38.26
CA LEU A 1087 21.93 29.55 38.60
C LEU A 1087 22.82 29.96 37.42
N THR A 1088 22.49 29.54 36.19
CA THR A 1088 23.24 29.94 34.98
C THR A 1088 23.03 31.39 34.57
N LYS A 1089 21.97 32.05 35.08
CA LYS A 1089 21.73 33.49 34.87
C LYS A 1089 22.43 34.39 35.90
N LEU A 1090 22.87 33.86 37.05
CA LEU A 1090 23.36 34.69 38.16
C LEU A 1090 24.85 34.55 38.48
N PHE A 1091 25.53 33.43 38.18
CA PHE A 1091 26.95 33.29 38.47
C PHE A 1091 27.73 32.58 37.35
N LYS A 1092 28.62 33.32 36.68
CA LYS A 1092 29.75 32.74 35.93
C LYS A 1092 30.77 32.21 36.94
N MET A 1093 30.70 30.95 37.38
CA MET A 1093 31.80 30.28 38.09
C MET A 1093 31.83 28.77 37.85
N GLU A 1094 33.05 28.21 37.96
CA GLU A 1094 33.50 26.88 37.53
C GLU A 1094 32.88 25.67 38.27
N SER A 1095 32.95 24.54 37.57
CA SER A 1095 32.47 23.20 37.91
C SER A 1095 33.12 22.61 39.17
N THR A 1096 32.33 22.20 40.15
CA THR A 1096 32.63 21.06 41.07
C THR A 1096 31.47 20.70 42.02
N CYS A 1097 30.47 21.58 42.22
CA CYS A 1097 29.39 21.31 43.19
C CYS A 1097 28.23 20.43 42.66
N CYS A 1098 28.09 20.24 41.34
CA CYS A 1098 26.98 19.47 40.75
C CYS A 1098 27.13 17.94 40.81
N GLN A 1099 28.30 17.41 41.24
CA GLN A 1099 28.57 15.97 41.20
C GLN A 1099 28.01 15.21 42.41
N SER A 1100 27.76 15.86 43.56
CA SER A 1100 27.31 15.18 44.79
C SER A 1100 25.79 15.01 44.93
N LEU A 1101 24.99 15.65 44.07
CA LEU A 1101 23.52 15.56 44.09
C LEU A 1101 22.93 14.64 43.00
N TRP A 1102 23.74 14.25 42.01
CA TRP A 1102 23.28 13.41 40.90
C TRP A 1102 23.27 11.92 41.23
N ASP A 1103 24.22 11.43 42.02
CA ASP A 1103 24.35 9.98 42.31
C ASP A 1103 23.21 9.39 43.16
N PRO A 1104 22.72 10.04 44.23
CA PRO A 1104 21.61 9.48 45.02
C PRO A 1104 20.26 9.52 44.28
N ALA A 1105 20.05 10.55 43.44
CA ALA A 1105 18.84 10.70 42.64
C ALA A 1105 18.79 9.67 41.49
N LEU A 1106 19.94 9.34 40.91
CA LEU A 1106 20.06 8.29 39.91
C LEU A 1106 19.80 6.91 40.52
N TYR A 1107 20.31 6.65 41.74
CA TYR A 1107 20.10 5.39 42.46
C TYR A 1107 18.62 5.15 42.81
N LEU A 1108 17.91 6.18 43.29
CA LEU A 1108 16.49 6.10 43.63
C LEU A 1108 15.59 5.98 42.38
N LEU A 1109 15.95 6.62 41.26
CA LEU A 1109 15.27 6.45 39.97
C LEU A 1109 15.46 5.04 39.40
N THR A 1110 16.59 4.39 39.66
CA THR A 1110 16.81 2.99 39.28
C THR A 1110 15.95 2.01 40.07
N GLU A 1111 15.73 2.20 41.38
CA GLU A 1111 14.85 1.30 42.16
C GLU A 1111 13.35 1.52 41.86
N ILE A 1112 12.93 2.76 41.58
CA ILE A 1112 11.53 3.10 41.25
C ILE A 1112 11.11 2.56 39.88
N PHE A 1113 12.05 2.43 38.94
CA PHE A 1113 11.79 1.75 37.66
C PHE A 1113 11.89 0.22 37.75
N TYR A 1114 12.38 -0.31 38.88
CA TYR A 1114 12.62 -1.75 39.10
C TYR A 1114 11.45 -2.47 39.80
N GLN A 1115 10.59 -1.76 40.54
CA GLN A 1115 9.32 -2.28 41.10
C GLN A 1115 8.12 -1.84 40.26
#